data_AF-A0A2N6AMS0-F1
#
_entry.id   AF-A0A2N6AMS0-F1
#
_cell.length_a   1.000
_cell.length_b   1.000
_cell.length_c   1.000
_cell.angle_alpha   90.00
_cell.angle_beta   90.00
_cell.angle_gamma   90.00
#
_symmetry.space_group_name_H-M   'P 1'
#
loop_
_entity.id
_entity.type
_entity.pdbx_description
1 polymer ?
#
loop_
_entity_poly.entity_id
_entity_poly.type
_entity_poly.pdbx_seq_one_letter_code
_entity_poly.pdbx_strand_id
1 'polypeptide(L)'
;MTADRIHLIGSSPTLKVAAKAKALKEQGVDVIDLSVGEPDFATPNHIKEAGRKAIDENFTKYTANEGILPLRKAIARHLEEEYGLSYKAAGEIIVSNGAKHSIYNAMMAIVNDGDEVIIPAPYWVSYPEMVKLANGRPVIIQTREEDGFRLTPDQLRDTINASTRAVFLNNPCNPTGSGYTREELEAIAEVVVEEDIMVIADEIYGKLMYDELKFTRFASINDEVKKRTITIDGVSKAYSMTGWRIGFAAAPAEITSAMAKVQSHATSNPSSISQRAALEAYSGPQYEISKMSAEFEKRRNFVLHKLQSMPRVSCPMPRGAFYAFPNMSAYYKMEYDGVPIRNSYGMAYFLLKHANVAIVPGDAFGSDDFIRISYATSMANLEEGMKRIGEALAMLKPAPKRKLIKLANTDTVVKHPAPVDWNVKVEMRDAIVAEAEAYLGHSSYFEWNANINGMIVQLRTNIGHLYDFWVENWYPAQLEADIEPHGVIYAVEGVPGRESHAFYNSDTKTGVVFNSDHYGTLRSLALGLTTDVAERLFDIHAIRALSMDINGEGVLFIGPSGTKKTDLFWRLFQDDEAAALHSNDYLFVRYGGGYAAADNPERKMYVQTNSVKAYQPLAKLFDKSKCENVITKVEDCRSDEHRLQESCPLNSGAPYSYDCAKKSHAMLDPYWLGGMARHVKRIDIRHVFIMRNDPVSASMQKLDLEDALHTVEAGYAAGTSAGGAQHAFYNPHLLVKTDERLELQKRFFTKLFQSADVYQLNAGTATVTEMAQQVLTHVSGNGR
;
A
#
# COMPACT_ATOMS: atom_id res chain seq x y z
N MET A 1 -10.98 10.72 -17.73
CA MET A 1 -11.87 10.46 -16.59
C MET A 1 -12.10 8.96 -16.50
N THR A 2 -11.70 8.36 -15.38
CA THR A 2 -11.96 6.96 -15.02
C THR A 2 -12.87 6.93 -13.80
N ALA A 3 -13.58 5.82 -13.54
CA ALA A 3 -14.48 5.72 -12.39
C ALA A 3 -13.72 5.69 -11.05
N ASP A 4 -14.27 6.29 -10.00
CA ASP A 4 -13.65 6.40 -8.66
C ASP A 4 -13.14 5.07 -8.10
N ARG A 5 -13.91 3.99 -8.30
CA ARG A 5 -13.55 2.63 -7.84
C ARG A 5 -12.24 2.11 -8.42
N ILE A 6 -11.81 2.59 -9.59
CA ILE A 6 -10.52 2.21 -10.19
C ILE A 6 -9.34 2.80 -9.40
N HIS A 7 -9.52 3.93 -8.72
CA HIS A 7 -8.51 4.56 -7.88
C HIS A 7 -8.40 3.91 -6.49
N LEU A 8 -9.33 3.02 -6.13
CA LEU A 8 -9.28 2.26 -4.88
C LEU A 8 -8.39 1.02 -4.99
N ILE A 9 -8.07 0.59 -6.21
CA ILE A 9 -7.31 -0.64 -6.45
C ILE A 9 -5.85 -0.40 -6.83
N GLY A 10 -4.98 -1.27 -6.33
CA GLY A 10 -3.56 -1.31 -6.68
C GLY A 10 -3.28 -2.24 -7.87
N SER A 11 -2.23 -1.94 -8.61
CA SER A 11 -1.66 -2.86 -9.60
C SER A 11 -1.14 -4.14 -8.93
N SER A 12 -1.37 -5.32 -9.52
CA SER A 12 -0.97 -6.60 -8.94
C SER A 12 0.57 -6.75 -8.83
N PRO A 13 1.15 -6.87 -7.62
CA PRO A 13 2.60 -7.02 -7.45
C PRO A 13 3.17 -8.29 -8.06
N THR A 14 2.41 -9.40 -8.05
CA THR A 14 2.77 -10.67 -8.68
C THR A 14 2.96 -10.55 -10.19
N LEU A 15 2.09 -9.79 -10.87
CA LEU A 15 2.23 -9.56 -12.31
C LEU A 15 3.47 -8.72 -12.63
N LYS A 16 3.80 -7.73 -11.79
CA LYS A 16 4.99 -6.89 -11.96
C LYS A 16 6.29 -7.68 -11.86
N VAL A 17 6.41 -8.57 -10.87
CA VAL A 17 7.59 -9.45 -10.74
C VAL A 17 7.73 -10.36 -11.96
N ALA A 18 6.64 -11.01 -12.39
CA ALA A 18 6.65 -11.90 -13.55
C ALA A 18 7.03 -11.15 -14.85
N ALA A 19 6.52 -9.94 -15.06
CA ALA A 19 6.87 -9.11 -16.21
C ALA A 19 8.36 -8.75 -16.22
N LYS A 20 8.92 -8.37 -15.06
CA LYS A 20 10.35 -8.03 -14.94
C LYS A 20 11.26 -9.25 -15.15
N ALA A 21 10.90 -10.41 -14.60
CA ALA A 21 11.63 -11.65 -14.82
C ALA A 21 11.62 -12.05 -16.30
N LYS A 22 10.48 -11.89 -16.98
CA LYS A 22 10.34 -12.13 -18.42
C LYS A 22 11.21 -11.18 -19.24
N ALA A 23 11.19 -9.88 -18.94
CA ALA A 23 12.00 -8.88 -19.65
C ALA A 23 13.51 -9.17 -19.52
N LEU A 24 13.98 -9.58 -18.34
CA LEU A 24 15.38 -9.98 -18.14
C LEU A 24 15.74 -11.23 -18.96
N LYS A 25 14.85 -12.23 -19.03
CA LYS A 25 15.04 -13.41 -19.90
C LYS A 25 15.10 -13.03 -21.38
N GLU A 26 14.23 -12.13 -21.83
CA GLU A 26 14.23 -11.60 -23.20
C GLU A 26 15.53 -10.84 -23.53
N GLN A 27 16.18 -10.26 -22.52
CA GLN A 27 17.53 -9.65 -22.62
C GLN A 27 18.68 -10.66 -22.56
N GLY A 28 18.39 -11.97 -22.50
CA GLY A 28 19.39 -13.03 -22.43
C GLY A 28 19.97 -13.29 -21.04
N VAL A 29 19.38 -12.72 -19.98
CA VAL A 29 19.77 -12.99 -18.59
C VAL A 29 19.14 -14.31 -18.12
N ASP A 30 19.96 -15.21 -17.59
CA ASP A 30 19.50 -16.48 -17.03
C ASP A 30 18.83 -16.30 -15.66
N VAL A 31 17.51 -16.05 -15.68
CA VAL A 31 16.69 -15.83 -14.48
C VAL A 31 15.90 -17.08 -14.09
N ILE A 32 16.08 -17.55 -12.86
CA ILE A 32 15.21 -18.56 -12.26
C ILE A 32 13.95 -17.87 -11.73
N ASP A 33 12.79 -18.26 -12.24
CA ASP A 33 11.51 -17.64 -11.87
C ASP A 33 10.74 -18.54 -10.91
N LEU A 34 10.72 -18.16 -9.63
CA LEU A 34 9.96 -18.82 -8.56
C LEU A 34 8.74 -17.98 -8.15
N SER A 35 8.34 -17.01 -8.98
CA SER A 35 7.23 -16.11 -8.70
C SER A 35 5.90 -16.60 -9.29
N VAL A 36 5.95 -17.42 -10.34
CA VAL A 36 4.77 -17.83 -11.12
C VAL A 36 3.91 -18.84 -10.37
N GLY A 37 2.60 -18.64 -10.39
CA GLY A 37 1.63 -19.51 -9.71
C GLY A 37 0.93 -20.50 -10.65
N GLU A 38 1.65 -21.13 -11.57
CA GLU A 38 1.12 -22.02 -12.61
C GLU A 38 1.87 -23.37 -12.59
N PRO A 39 1.16 -24.51 -12.62
CA PRO A 39 1.80 -25.81 -12.82
C PRO A 39 2.61 -25.86 -14.12
N ASP A 40 3.83 -26.39 -14.07
CA ASP A 40 4.71 -26.60 -15.22
C ASP A 40 4.35 -27.83 -16.07
N PHE A 41 3.40 -28.65 -15.61
CA PHE A 41 2.86 -29.77 -16.38
C PHE A 41 2.03 -29.28 -17.56
N ALA A 42 2.02 -30.04 -18.66
CA ALA A 42 1.06 -29.78 -19.73
C ALA A 42 -0.34 -30.25 -19.31
N THR A 43 -1.39 -29.60 -19.85
CA THR A 43 -2.77 -30.11 -19.71
C THR A 43 -2.84 -31.61 -20.12
N PRO A 44 -3.48 -32.49 -19.34
CA PRO A 44 -3.63 -33.91 -19.67
C PRO A 44 -4.17 -34.16 -21.08
N ASN A 45 -3.68 -35.22 -21.74
CA ASN A 45 -3.98 -35.46 -23.15
C ASN A 45 -5.47 -35.69 -23.44
N HIS A 46 -6.18 -36.44 -22.59
CA HIS A 46 -7.62 -36.67 -22.74
C HIS A 46 -8.42 -35.36 -22.75
N ILE A 47 -8.04 -34.40 -21.90
CA ILE A 47 -8.63 -33.05 -21.84
C ILE A 47 -8.31 -32.24 -23.12
N LYS A 48 -7.06 -32.31 -23.61
CA LYS A 48 -6.67 -31.65 -24.88
C LYS A 48 -7.44 -32.21 -26.08
N GLU A 49 -7.65 -33.52 -26.13
CA GLU A 49 -8.46 -34.16 -27.19
C GLU A 49 -9.91 -33.70 -27.11
N ALA A 50 -10.50 -33.58 -25.91
CA ALA A 50 -11.86 -33.06 -25.76
C ALA A 50 -11.99 -31.61 -26.24
N GLY A 51 -10.98 -30.76 -25.98
CA GLY A 51 -10.92 -29.40 -26.52
C GLY A 51 -10.83 -29.37 -28.05
N ARG A 52 -9.95 -30.18 -28.64
CA ARG A 52 -9.83 -30.31 -30.11
C ARG A 52 -11.12 -30.80 -30.75
N LYS A 53 -11.71 -31.87 -30.20
CA LYS A 53 -12.98 -32.40 -30.65
C LYS A 53 -14.10 -31.35 -30.62
N ALA A 54 -14.14 -30.50 -29.59
CA ALA A 54 -15.11 -29.41 -29.53
C ALA A 54 -14.94 -28.39 -30.68
N ILE A 55 -13.70 -28.13 -31.12
CA ILE A 55 -13.40 -27.29 -32.29
C ILE A 55 -13.87 -28.00 -33.56
N ASP A 56 -13.50 -29.28 -33.74
CA ASP A 56 -13.85 -30.08 -34.93
C ASP A 56 -15.37 -30.25 -35.09
N GLU A 57 -16.09 -30.39 -33.97
CA GLU A 57 -17.56 -30.48 -33.93
C GLU A 57 -18.26 -29.11 -34.06
N ASN A 58 -17.51 -28.02 -34.28
CA ASN A 58 -18.03 -26.66 -34.37
C ASN A 58 -18.82 -26.23 -33.12
N PHE A 59 -18.42 -26.66 -31.93
CA PHE A 59 -19.01 -26.25 -30.66
C PHE A 59 -18.53 -24.84 -30.27
N THR A 60 -18.84 -23.86 -31.13
CA THR A 60 -18.28 -22.49 -31.14
C THR A 60 -19.33 -21.40 -30.95
N LYS A 61 -20.58 -21.80 -30.67
CA LYS A 61 -21.70 -20.86 -30.43
C LYS A 61 -21.82 -20.54 -28.94
N TYR A 62 -22.60 -19.50 -28.63
CA TYR A 62 -22.97 -19.16 -27.26
C TYR A 62 -23.56 -20.39 -26.54
N THR A 63 -23.21 -20.54 -25.27
CA THR A 63 -23.78 -21.55 -24.39
C THR A 63 -24.71 -20.88 -23.38
N ALA A 64 -25.35 -21.67 -22.51
CA ALA A 64 -26.00 -21.11 -21.32
C ALA A 64 -25.00 -20.24 -20.54
N ASN A 65 -25.49 -19.11 -20.02
CA ASN A 65 -24.68 -18.11 -19.31
C ASN A 65 -23.96 -18.72 -18.10
N GLU A 66 -24.64 -19.61 -17.37
CA GLU A 66 -24.13 -20.33 -16.20
C GLU A 66 -23.22 -21.51 -16.56
N GLY A 67 -23.03 -21.77 -17.85
CA GLY A 67 -22.30 -22.90 -18.40
C GLY A 67 -23.19 -24.05 -18.84
N ILE A 68 -22.65 -24.90 -19.71
CA ILE A 68 -23.34 -26.04 -20.30
C ILE A 68 -23.80 -27.00 -19.20
N LEU A 69 -25.06 -27.44 -19.29
CA LEU A 69 -25.65 -28.33 -18.29
C LEU A 69 -24.84 -29.62 -18.06
N PRO A 70 -24.26 -30.28 -19.08
CA PRO A 70 -23.39 -31.43 -18.85
C PRO A 70 -22.21 -31.15 -17.92
N LEU A 71 -21.55 -29.99 -18.05
CA LEU A 71 -20.44 -29.61 -17.18
C LEU A 71 -20.92 -29.37 -15.75
N ARG A 72 -22.02 -28.63 -15.57
CA ARG A 72 -22.59 -28.42 -14.22
C ARG A 72 -23.01 -29.74 -13.55
N LYS A 73 -23.55 -30.70 -14.32
CA LYS A 73 -23.85 -32.05 -13.82
C LYS A 73 -22.60 -32.82 -13.43
N ALA A 74 -21.53 -32.74 -14.22
CA ALA A 74 -20.26 -33.38 -13.90
C ALA A 74 -19.63 -32.80 -12.64
N ILE A 75 -19.69 -31.47 -12.47
CA ILE A 75 -19.25 -30.79 -11.23
C ILE A 75 -20.11 -31.25 -10.04
N ALA A 76 -21.44 -31.20 -10.14
CA ALA A 76 -22.33 -31.64 -9.05
C ALA A 76 -22.05 -33.09 -8.63
N ARG A 77 -21.88 -33.99 -9.61
CA ARG A 77 -21.54 -35.39 -9.36
C ARG A 77 -20.18 -35.52 -8.67
N HIS A 78 -19.17 -34.79 -9.13
CA HIS A 78 -17.85 -34.77 -8.51
C HIS A 78 -17.88 -34.27 -7.06
N LEU A 79 -18.65 -33.21 -6.76
CA LEU A 79 -18.85 -32.71 -5.40
C LEU A 79 -19.51 -33.77 -4.50
N GLU A 80 -20.53 -34.46 -5.01
CA GLU A 80 -21.23 -35.53 -4.28
C GLU A 80 -20.34 -36.75 -4.03
N GLU A 81 -19.73 -37.32 -5.08
CA GLU A 81 -18.98 -38.58 -5.02
C GLU A 81 -17.73 -38.47 -4.14
N GLU A 82 -17.03 -37.34 -4.16
CA GLU A 82 -15.78 -37.19 -3.43
C GLU A 82 -15.94 -36.55 -2.05
N TYR A 83 -16.96 -35.72 -1.86
CA TYR A 83 -17.09 -34.87 -0.66
C TYR A 83 -18.45 -34.96 0.02
N GLY A 84 -19.37 -35.79 -0.49
CA GLY A 84 -20.73 -35.90 0.05
C GLY A 84 -21.54 -34.60 -0.08
N LEU A 85 -21.20 -33.75 -1.06
CA LEU A 85 -21.75 -32.42 -1.22
C LEU A 85 -22.76 -32.35 -2.37
N SER A 86 -24.05 -32.45 -2.02
CA SER A 86 -25.13 -32.48 -3.00
C SER A 86 -25.53 -31.08 -3.46
N TYR A 87 -25.37 -30.76 -4.74
CA TYR A 87 -25.88 -29.52 -5.33
C TYR A 87 -26.73 -29.80 -6.56
N LYS A 88 -27.79 -29.03 -6.75
CA LYS A 88 -28.58 -29.04 -7.98
C LYS A 88 -27.76 -28.39 -9.08
N ALA A 89 -27.34 -29.21 -10.05
CA ALA A 89 -26.62 -28.73 -11.24
C ALA A 89 -27.36 -27.56 -11.94
N ALA A 90 -28.69 -27.56 -11.91
CA ALA A 90 -29.49 -26.41 -12.30
C ALA A 90 -29.73 -25.49 -11.11
N GLY A 91 -29.18 -24.28 -11.19
CA GLY A 91 -29.46 -23.20 -10.25
C GLY A 91 -28.59 -23.16 -9.00
N GLU A 92 -27.75 -24.15 -8.69
CA GLU A 92 -26.81 -24.06 -7.54
C GLU A 92 -25.34 -24.16 -7.96
N ILE A 93 -25.07 -24.24 -9.27
CA ILE A 93 -23.71 -24.25 -9.84
C ILE A 93 -23.64 -23.27 -11.01
N ILE A 94 -22.64 -22.39 -10.99
CA ILE A 94 -22.32 -21.46 -12.08
C ILE A 94 -20.86 -21.62 -12.51
N VAL A 95 -20.62 -21.73 -13.82
CA VAL A 95 -19.29 -21.80 -14.42
C VAL A 95 -18.88 -20.42 -14.93
N SER A 96 -17.65 -20.01 -14.64
CA SER A 96 -17.10 -18.67 -14.89
C SER A 96 -15.76 -18.74 -15.64
N ASN A 97 -15.27 -17.58 -16.12
CA ASN A 97 -13.96 -17.43 -16.77
C ASN A 97 -12.76 -17.55 -15.79
N GLY A 98 -12.66 -18.71 -15.13
CA GLY A 98 -11.72 -19.02 -14.06
C GLY A 98 -12.27 -18.69 -12.67
N ALA A 99 -11.67 -19.27 -11.62
CA ALA A 99 -12.05 -19.05 -10.23
C ALA A 99 -11.99 -17.57 -9.81
N LYS A 100 -11.03 -16.80 -10.35
CA LYS A 100 -10.95 -15.33 -10.20
C LYS A 100 -12.27 -14.64 -10.57
N HIS A 101 -12.91 -15.06 -11.67
CA HIS A 101 -14.20 -14.49 -12.10
C HIS A 101 -15.34 -14.97 -11.19
N SER A 102 -15.31 -16.22 -10.73
CA SER A 102 -16.28 -16.71 -9.75
C SER A 102 -16.25 -15.89 -8.45
N ILE A 103 -15.06 -15.57 -7.93
CA ILE A 103 -14.91 -14.73 -6.72
C ILE A 103 -15.39 -13.31 -7.00
N TYR A 104 -15.01 -12.73 -8.14
CA TYR A 104 -15.48 -11.40 -8.53
C TYR A 104 -17.01 -11.34 -8.59
N ASN A 105 -17.64 -12.31 -9.25
CA ASN A 105 -19.10 -12.39 -9.32
C ASN A 105 -19.73 -12.55 -7.93
N ALA A 106 -19.10 -13.32 -7.03
CA ALA A 106 -19.57 -13.46 -5.66
C ALA A 106 -19.51 -12.13 -4.90
N MET A 107 -18.39 -11.39 -5.00
CA MET A 107 -18.26 -10.06 -4.37
C MET A 107 -19.33 -9.10 -4.88
N MET A 108 -19.48 -8.98 -6.20
CA MET A 108 -20.50 -8.12 -6.81
C MET A 108 -21.94 -8.54 -6.50
N ALA A 109 -22.17 -9.81 -6.13
CA ALA A 109 -23.49 -10.33 -5.83
C ALA A 109 -23.90 -10.18 -4.36
N ILE A 110 -22.95 -10.20 -3.42
CA ILE A 110 -23.27 -10.25 -1.98
C ILE A 110 -22.84 -9.02 -1.18
N VAL A 111 -21.94 -8.18 -1.71
CA VAL A 111 -21.36 -7.03 -1.00
C VAL A 111 -22.10 -5.76 -1.42
N ASN A 112 -22.60 -5.01 -0.44
CA ASN A 112 -23.11 -3.65 -0.62
C ASN A 112 -22.03 -2.60 -0.28
N ASP A 113 -22.32 -1.35 -0.63
CA ASP A 113 -21.47 -0.22 -0.26
C ASP A 113 -21.27 -0.16 1.27
N GLY A 114 -20.01 -0.23 1.70
CA GLY A 114 -19.63 -0.14 3.12
C GLY A 114 -19.58 -1.47 3.88
N ASP A 115 -20.15 -2.55 3.32
CA ASP A 115 -20.08 -3.91 3.91
C ASP A 115 -18.61 -4.34 4.12
N GLU A 116 -18.34 -4.97 5.25
CA GLU A 116 -17.03 -5.49 5.59
C GLU A 116 -16.88 -6.94 5.13
N VAL A 117 -15.71 -7.25 4.55
CA VAL A 117 -15.33 -8.62 4.21
C VAL A 117 -14.00 -8.94 4.88
N ILE A 118 -14.03 -9.95 5.75
CA ILE A 118 -12.88 -10.39 6.53
C ILE A 118 -11.93 -11.21 5.65
N ILE A 119 -10.63 -10.91 5.73
CA ILE A 119 -9.57 -11.55 4.94
C ILE A 119 -8.39 -11.90 5.87
N PRO A 120 -8.15 -13.19 6.14
CA PRO A 120 -6.97 -13.62 6.88
C PRO A 120 -5.68 -13.37 6.08
N ALA A 121 -4.74 -12.62 6.63
CA ALA A 121 -3.38 -12.46 6.11
C ALA A 121 -2.45 -13.54 6.69
N PRO A 122 -1.53 -14.11 5.89
CA PRO A 122 -1.22 -13.75 4.50
C PRO A 122 -2.32 -14.21 3.52
N TYR A 123 -2.72 -13.34 2.59
CA TYR A 123 -3.85 -13.57 1.68
C TYR A 123 -3.44 -13.56 0.21
N TRP A 124 -4.29 -14.10 -0.69
CA TRP A 124 -4.09 -13.91 -2.12
C TRP A 124 -4.37 -12.46 -2.52
N VAL A 125 -3.41 -11.85 -3.21
CA VAL A 125 -3.33 -10.42 -3.54
C VAL A 125 -4.58 -9.79 -4.17
N SER A 126 -5.50 -10.59 -4.74
CA SER A 126 -6.71 -10.07 -5.39
C SER A 126 -7.92 -9.95 -4.47
N TYR A 127 -7.96 -10.64 -3.32
CA TYR A 127 -9.12 -10.58 -2.42
C TYR A 127 -9.46 -9.14 -1.97
N PRO A 128 -8.54 -8.36 -1.37
CA PRO A 128 -8.88 -7.01 -0.92
C PRO A 128 -9.29 -6.10 -2.09
N GLU A 129 -8.69 -6.29 -3.25
CA GLU A 129 -8.98 -5.47 -4.44
C GLU A 129 -10.37 -5.76 -5.00
N MET A 130 -10.83 -7.01 -4.98
CA MET A 130 -12.18 -7.39 -5.41
C MET A 130 -13.25 -6.88 -4.45
N VAL A 131 -12.98 -6.88 -3.15
CA VAL A 131 -13.87 -6.29 -2.14
C VAL A 131 -14.04 -4.79 -2.41
N LYS A 132 -12.95 -4.05 -2.63
CA LYS A 132 -12.99 -2.61 -2.97
C LYS A 132 -13.71 -2.33 -4.29
N LEU A 133 -13.56 -3.18 -5.31
CA LEU A 133 -14.27 -3.03 -6.59
C LEU A 133 -15.80 -3.15 -6.44
N ALA A 134 -16.25 -3.94 -5.47
CA ALA A 134 -17.63 -4.05 -5.05
C ALA A 134 -18.05 -2.98 -4.01
N ASN A 135 -17.23 -1.93 -3.81
CA ASN A 135 -17.42 -0.87 -2.81
C ASN A 135 -17.47 -1.35 -1.34
N GLY A 136 -17.05 -2.58 -1.07
CA GLY A 136 -16.89 -3.09 0.30
C GLY A 136 -15.59 -2.64 0.95
N ARG A 137 -15.47 -2.88 2.25
CA ARG A 137 -14.28 -2.63 3.06
C ARG A 137 -13.57 -3.94 3.42
N PRO A 138 -12.34 -4.19 2.94
CA PRO A 138 -11.59 -5.36 3.35
C PRO A 138 -11.06 -5.18 4.78
N VAL A 139 -11.39 -6.13 5.67
CA VAL A 139 -10.92 -6.18 7.06
C VAL A 139 -9.86 -7.27 7.18
N ILE A 140 -8.61 -6.88 7.40
CA ILE A 140 -7.47 -7.81 7.39
C ILE A 140 -7.20 -8.33 8.79
N ILE A 141 -7.23 -9.66 8.98
CA ILE A 141 -6.82 -10.32 10.23
C ILE A 141 -5.40 -10.87 10.05
N GLN A 142 -4.44 -10.42 10.85
CA GLN A 142 -3.08 -10.95 10.81
C GLN A 142 -3.00 -12.30 11.55
N THR A 143 -2.77 -13.39 10.80
CA THR A 143 -2.47 -14.70 11.37
C THR A 143 -0.98 -14.83 11.66
N ARG A 144 -0.60 -15.83 12.46
CA ARG A 144 0.77 -15.96 12.98
C ARG A 144 1.47 -17.19 12.41
N GLU A 145 2.80 -17.12 12.34
CA GLU A 145 3.64 -18.19 11.80
C GLU A 145 3.56 -19.46 12.67
N GLU A 146 3.51 -19.29 13.99
CA GLU A 146 3.38 -20.37 14.98
C GLU A 146 2.09 -21.18 14.83
N ASP A 147 1.02 -20.54 14.37
CA ASP A 147 -0.26 -21.18 14.09
C ASP A 147 -0.30 -21.73 12.65
N GLY A 148 0.82 -21.66 11.92
CA GLY A 148 0.93 -22.02 10.51
C GLY A 148 0.02 -21.19 9.61
N PHE A 149 -0.20 -19.92 9.96
CA PHE A 149 -1.04 -18.96 9.25
C PHE A 149 -2.50 -19.40 9.05
N ARG A 150 -3.06 -20.09 10.05
CA ARG A 150 -4.48 -20.46 10.06
C ARG A 150 -5.26 -19.49 10.94
N LEU A 151 -6.37 -18.97 10.41
CA LEU A 151 -7.38 -18.23 11.17
C LEU A 151 -7.91 -19.09 12.33
N THR A 152 -8.00 -18.52 13.52
CA THR A 152 -8.64 -19.18 14.67
C THR A 152 -10.09 -18.70 14.86
N PRO A 153 -10.94 -19.50 15.54
CA PRO A 153 -12.31 -19.10 15.87
C PRO A 153 -12.37 -17.80 16.69
N ASP A 154 -11.47 -17.63 17.67
CA ASP A 154 -11.43 -16.43 18.51
C ASP A 154 -11.07 -15.18 17.70
N GLN A 155 -10.08 -15.27 16.81
CA GLN A 155 -9.73 -14.17 15.92
C GLN A 155 -10.92 -13.76 15.02
N LEU A 156 -11.68 -14.74 14.53
CA LEU A 156 -12.86 -14.49 13.73
C LEU A 156 -13.95 -13.79 14.56
N ARG A 157 -14.29 -14.33 15.74
CA ARG A 157 -15.33 -13.79 16.62
C ARG A 157 -15.00 -12.36 17.08
N ASP A 158 -13.74 -12.08 17.42
CA ASP A 158 -13.29 -10.76 17.85
C ASP A 158 -13.32 -9.69 16.74
N THR A 159 -13.38 -10.11 15.47
CA THR A 159 -13.35 -9.20 14.32
C THR A 159 -14.76 -8.89 13.79
N ILE A 160 -15.70 -9.82 13.97
CA ILE A 160 -17.06 -9.69 13.44
C ILE A 160 -17.79 -8.52 14.10
N ASN A 161 -18.52 -7.75 13.28
CA ASN A 161 -19.43 -6.70 13.72
C ASN A 161 -20.66 -6.64 12.80
N ALA A 162 -21.58 -5.71 13.06
CA ALA A 162 -22.84 -5.58 12.31
C ALA A 162 -22.68 -5.28 10.81
N SER A 163 -21.52 -4.77 10.37
CA SER A 163 -21.21 -4.55 8.95
C SER A 163 -20.55 -5.76 8.29
N THR A 164 -20.18 -6.79 9.05
CA THR A 164 -19.50 -7.96 8.51
C THR A 164 -20.46 -8.77 7.65
N ARG A 165 -20.16 -8.84 6.35
CA ARG A 165 -20.97 -9.57 5.37
C ARG A 165 -20.44 -10.97 5.12
N ALA A 166 -19.13 -11.12 5.08
CA ALA A 166 -18.51 -12.39 4.73
C ALA A 166 -17.07 -12.51 5.22
N VAL A 167 -16.55 -13.75 5.23
CA VAL A 167 -15.14 -14.07 5.46
C VAL A 167 -14.57 -14.91 4.31
N PHE A 168 -13.36 -14.60 3.89
CA PHE A 168 -12.58 -15.45 2.99
C PHE A 168 -11.91 -16.59 3.75
N LEU A 169 -12.06 -17.80 3.22
CA LEU A 169 -11.32 -18.97 3.68
C LEU A 169 -10.65 -19.63 2.47
N ASN A 170 -9.33 -19.47 2.34
CA ASN A 170 -8.57 -20.09 1.27
C ASN A 170 -7.84 -21.32 1.79
N ASN A 171 -8.29 -22.50 1.38
CA ASN A 171 -7.80 -23.78 1.90
C ASN A 171 -7.65 -24.79 0.75
N PRO A 172 -6.42 -25.23 0.42
CA PRO A 172 -5.12 -24.73 0.87
C PRO A 172 -4.83 -23.28 0.47
N CYS A 173 -4.04 -22.59 1.29
CA CYS A 173 -3.80 -21.15 1.14
C CYS A 173 -2.70 -20.80 0.13
N ASN A 174 -2.93 -19.78 -0.68
CA ASN A 174 -1.91 -18.98 -1.35
C ASN A 174 -1.80 -17.63 -0.61
N PRO A 175 -0.65 -17.31 0.01
CA PRO A 175 0.70 -17.77 -0.35
C PRO A 175 1.33 -18.84 0.56
N THR A 176 0.69 -19.25 1.65
CA THR A 176 1.36 -19.97 2.74
C THR A 176 1.47 -21.47 2.52
N GLY A 177 0.60 -22.03 1.68
CA GLY A 177 0.37 -23.47 1.57
C GLY A 177 -0.23 -24.08 2.83
N SER A 178 -0.77 -23.26 3.75
CA SER A 178 -1.45 -23.76 4.95
C SER A 178 -2.69 -24.57 4.58
N GLY A 179 -3.03 -25.54 5.43
CA GLY A 179 -4.18 -26.42 5.26
C GLY A 179 -4.78 -26.76 6.61
N TYR A 180 -6.11 -26.76 6.66
CA TYR A 180 -6.89 -26.95 7.89
C TYR A 180 -7.28 -28.42 8.08
N THR A 181 -7.33 -28.88 9.33
CA THR A 181 -8.00 -30.13 9.67
C THR A 181 -9.52 -29.94 9.71
N ARG A 182 -10.28 -31.04 9.73
CA ARG A 182 -11.74 -30.98 9.82
C ARG A 182 -12.18 -30.28 11.11
N GLU A 183 -11.53 -30.58 12.22
CA GLU A 183 -11.86 -30.05 13.55
C GLU A 183 -11.59 -28.54 13.61
N GLU A 184 -10.49 -28.06 13.02
CA GLU A 184 -10.21 -26.63 12.90
C GLU A 184 -11.28 -25.90 12.06
N LEU A 185 -11.77 -26.53 10.97
CA LEU A 185 -12.83 -25.96 10.15
C LEU A 185 -14.20 -25.99 10.85
N GLU A 186 -14.50 -27.05 11.60
CA GLU A 186 -15.74 -27.17 12.39
C GLU A 186 -15.83 -26.05 13.44
N ALA A 187 -14.72 -25.74 14.13
CA ALA A 187 -14.69 -24.64 15.10
C ALA A 187 -14.89 -23.25 14.45
N ILE A 188 -14.38 -23.04 13.22
CA ILE A 188 -14.66 -21.81 12.45
C ILE A 188 -16.13 -21.78 12.00
N ALA A 189 -16.67 -22.92 11.57
CA ALA A 189 -18.04 -23.07 11.13
C ALA A 189 -19.05 -22.76 12.23
N GLU A 190 -18.77 -23.11 13.49
CA GLU A 190 -19.59 -22.73 14.64
C GLU A 190 -19.76 -21.21 14.74
N VAL A 191 -18.67 -20.45 14.64
CA VAL A 191 -18.70 -18.97 14.67
C VAL A 191 -19.48 -18.41 13.47
N VAL A 192 -19.25 -18.96 12.27
CA VAL A 192 -19.96 -18.53 11.04
C VAL A 192 -21.47 -18.74 11.16
N VAL A 193 -21.91 -19.85 11.75
CA VAL A 193 -23.33 -20.15 11.95
C VAL A 193 -23.93 -19.28 13.06
N GLU A 194 -23.19 -19.06 14.15
CA GLU A 194 -23.59 -18.19 15.26
C GLU A 194 -23.81 -16.74 14.81
N GLU A 195 -22.90 -16.22 14.00
CA GLU A 195 -22.88 -14.81 13.56
C GLU A 195 -23.61 -14.56 12.23
N ASP A 196 -24.12 -15.62 11.60
CA ASP A 196 -24.89 -15.57 10.33
C ASP A 196 -24.18 -14.84 9.17
N ILE A 197 -22.87 -15.03 9.03
CA ILE A 197 -22.06 -14.44 7.94
C ILE A 197 -21.81 -15.43 6.80
N MET A 198 -21.52 -14.92 5.61
CA MET A 198 -21.16 -15.76 4.45
C MET A 198 -19.69 -16.18 4.47
N VAL A 199 -19.38 -17.34 3.89
CA VAL A 199 -18.01 -17.82 3.67
C VAL A 199 -17.73 -17.94 2.19
N ILE A 200 -16.67 -17.27 1.73
CA ILE A 200 -16.10 -17.48 0.40
C ILE A 200 -14.97 -18.49 0.54
N ALA A 201 -15.31 -19.76 0.31
CA ALA A 201 -14.37 -20.86 0.41
C ALA A 201 -13.63 -21.01 -0.93
N ASP A 202 -12.44 -20.41 -1.04
CA ASP A 202 -11.55 -20.63 -2.19
C ASP A 202 -10.75 -21.92 -1.99
N GLU A 203 -11.21 -22.97 -2.65
CA GLU A 203 -10.74 -24.34 -2.51
C GLU A 203 -10.03 -24.84 -3.79
N ILE A 204 -9.56 -23.91 -4.64
CA ILE A 204 -8.92 -24.20 -5.94
C ILE A 204 -7.69 -25.13 -5.85
N TYR A 205 -7.09 -25.24 -4.67
CA TYR A 205 -5.94 -26.12 -4.39
C TYR A 205 -6.33 -27.41 -3.67
N GLY A 206 -7.62 -27.71 -3.45
CA GLY A 206 -8.08 -28.82 -2.60
C GLY A 206 -7.64 -30.22 -3.05
N LYS A 207 -7.23 -30.36 -4.32
CA LYS A 207 -6.63 -31.59 -4.88
C LYS A 207 -5.12 -31.70 -4.68
N LEU A 208 -4.46 -30.64 -4.24
CA LEU A 208 -3.02 -30.56 -4.02
C LEU A 208 -2.76 -30.49 -2.52
N MET A 209 -3.02 -31.61 -1.85
CA MET A 209 -2.81 -31.83 -0.42
C MET A 209 -1.73 -32.89 -0.21
N TYR A 210 -0.99 -32.78 0.88
CA TYR A 210 0.20 -33.60 1.18
C TYR A 210 0.11 -34.30 2.53
N ASP A 211 1.06 -35.20 2.80
CA ASP A 211 1.25 -35.87 4.10
C ASP A 211 -0.01 -36.60 4.61
N GLU A 212 -0.80 -37.20 3.71
CA GLU A 212 -2.06 -37.90 4.01
C GLU A 212 -3.15 -37.02 4.67
N LEU A 213 -2.97 -35.69 4.72
CA LEU A 213 -3.98 -34.80 5.25
C LEU A 213 -5.20 -34.76 4.32
N LYS A 214 -6.31 -35.33 4.80
CA LYS A 214 -7.56 -35.36 4.05
C LYS A 214 -8.15 -33.97 3.91
N PHE A 215 -8.33 -33.53 2.66
CA PHE A 215 -9.04 -32.28 2.36
C PHE A 215 -10.50 -32.35 2.83
N THR A 216 -10.94 -31.30 3.53
CA THR A 216 -12.35 -31.11 3.91
C THR A 216 -12.85 -29.82 3.29
N ARG A 217 -13.90 -29.94 2.46
CA ARG A 217 -14.60 -28.76 1.95
C ARG A 217 -15.40 -28.12 3.05
N PHE A 218 -15.36 -26.80 3.17
CA PHE A 218 -16.03 -26.10 4.28
C PHE A 218 -17.55 -26.36 4.28
N ALA A 219 -18.18 -26.31 3.10
CA ALA A 219 -19.59 -26.61 2.94
C ALA A 219 -19.99 -28.05 3.35
N SER A 220 -19.04 -29.00 3.42
CA SER A 220 -19.33 -30.42 3.72
C SER A 220 -19.50 -30.72 5.21
N ILE A 221 -19.30 -29.72 6.08
CA ILE A 221 -19.39 -29.88 7.53
C ILE A 221 -20.83 -30.25 7.93
N ASN A 222 -21.81 -29.44 7.52
CA ASN A 222 -23.24 -29.69 7.69
C ASN A 222 -24.09 -28.76 6.78
N ASP A 223 -25.41 -28.97 6.78
CA ASP A 223 -26.33 -28.21 5.93
C ASP A 223 -26.43 -26.71 6.27
N GLU A 224 -26.26 -26.32 7.54
CA GLU A 224 -26.30 -24.91 7.95
C GLU A 224 -25.07 -24.14 7.45
N VAL A 225 -23.91 -24.79 7.48
CA VAL A 225 -22.66 -24.26 6.92
C VAL A 225 -22.75 -24.16 5.41
N LYS A 226 -23.29 -25.19 4.76
CA LYS A 226 -23.48 -25.21 3.30
C LYS A 226 -24.35 -24.04 2.82
N LYS A 227 -25.44 -23.70 3.53
CA LYS A 227 -26.30 -22.55 3.21
C LYS A 227 -25.57 -21.21 3.24
N ARG A 228 -24.48 -21.11 4.01
CA ARG A 228 -23.67 -19.90 4.18
C ARG A 228 -22.36 -19.93 3.39
N THR A 229 -22.15 -20.94 2.55
CA THR A 229 -20.89 -21.12 1.83
C THR A 229 -21.06 -20.90 0.34
N ILE A 230 -20.16 -20.09 -0.23
CA ILE A 230 -19.91 -20.03 -1.67
C ILE A 230 -18.62 -20.80 -1.92
N THR A 231 -18.73 -22.06 -2.37
CA THR A 231 -17.58 -22.89 -2.71
C THR A 231 -17.05 -22.47 -4.07
N ILE A 232 -15.79 -22.04 -4.12
CA ILE A 232 -15.07 -21.66 -5.34
C ILE A 232 -14.01 -22.71 -5.65
N ASP A 233 -14.02 -23.21 -6.89
CA ASP A 233 -13.02 -24.16 -7.38
C ASP A 233 -12.93 -24.09 -8.92
N GLY A 234 -12.14 -24.96 -9.55
CA GLY A 234 -11.95 -24.99 -10.99
C GLY A 234 -10.84 -25.91 -11.46
N VAL A 235 -10.57 -25.86 -12.76
CA VAL A 235 -9.63 -26.80 -13.39
C VAL A 235 -8.20 -26.26 -13.48
N SER A 236 -7.98 -25.00 -13.09
CA SER A 236 -6.71 -24.30 -13.37
C SER A 236 -5.49 -24.96 -12.72
N LYS A 237 -5.62 -25.47 -11.50
CA LYS A 237 -4.49 -25.94 -10.68
C LYS A 237 -4.36 -27.46 -10.71
N ALA A 238 -5.44 -28.16 -10.37
CA ALA A 238 -5.46 -29.63 -10.31
C ALA A 238 -5.23 -30.29 -11.69
N TYR A 239 -5.59 -29.64 -12.79
CA TYR A 239 -5.52 -30.22 -14.14
C TYR A 239 -4.51 -29.52 -15.07
N SER A 240 -3.70 -28.60 -14.54
CA SER A 240 -2.84 -27.71 -15.33
C SER A 240 -3.57 -27.07 -16.52
N MET A 241 -4.64 -26.33 -16.21
CA MET A 241 -5.51 -25.66 -17.19
C MET A 241 -5.61 -24.15 -16.97
N THR A 242 -4.55 -23.50 -16.47
CA THR A 242 -4.53 -22.07 -16.15
C THR A 242 -4.98 -21.21 -17.34
N GLY A 243 -4.49 -21.48 -18.55
CA GLY A 243 -4.81 -20.74 -19.78
C GLY A 243 -6.22 -21.00 -20.35
N TRP A 244 -6.91 -22.06 -19.93
CA TRP A 244 -8.26 -22.40 -20.42
C TRP A 244 -9.36 -21.56 -19.80
N ARG A 245 -9.06 -20.93 -18.65
CA ARG A 245 -9.94 -19.99 -17.94
C ARG A 245 -11.29 -20.59 -17.54
N ILE A 246 -11.31 -21.74 -16.87
CA ILE A 246 -12.54 -22.31 -16.30
C ILE A 246 -12.43 -22.46 -14.79
N GLY A 247 -13.44 -21.94 -14.10
CA GLY A 247 -13.72 -22.17 -12.68
C GLY A 247 -15.23 -22.17 -12.46
N PHE A 248 -15.67 -22.51 -11.24
CA PHE A 248 -17.08 -22.54 -10.89
C PHE A 248 -17.31 -22.00 -9.47
N ALA A 249 -18.56 -21.70 -9.17
CA ALA A 249 -19.05 -21.54 -7.82
C ALA A 249 -20.23 -22.49 -7.58
N ALA A 250 -20.26 -23.13 -6.41
CA ALA A 250 -21.42 -23.87 -5.91
C ALA A 250 -21.94 -23.16 -4.64
N ALA A 251 -23.20 -22.75 -4.65
CA ALA A 251 -23.79 -21.89 -3.63
C ALA A 251 -25.33 -21.99 -3.65
N PRO A 252 -26.04 -21.46 -2.64
CA PRO A 252 -27.49 -21.32 -2.68
C PRO A 252 -27.99 -20.69 -3.98
N ALA A 253 -29.16 -21.13 -4.44
CA ALA A 253 -29.64 -20.77 -5.76
C ALA A 253 -29.87 -19.27 -5.98
N GLU A 254 -30.23 -18.56 -4.90
CA GLU A 254 -30.35 -17.10 -4.92
C GLU A 254 -29.02 -16.42 -5.26
N ILE A 255 -27.91 -16.88 -4.65
CA ILE A 255 -26.58 -16.31 -4.86
C ILE A 255 -26.09 -16.62 -6.27
N THR A 256 -26.19 -17.86 -6.74
CA THR A 256 -25.72 -18.19 -8.09
C THR A 256 -26.55 -17.49 -9.17
N SER A 257 -27.85 -17.24 -8.93
CA SER A 257 -28.71 -16.43 -9.79
C SER A 257 -28.25 -14.98 -9.84
N ALA A 258 -27.89 -14.38 -8.70
CA ALA A 258 -27.30 -13.04 -8.66
C ALA A 258 -25.94 -12.99 -9.40
N MET A 259 -25.06 -13.97 -9.17
CA MET A 259 -23.80 -14.12 -9.89
C MET A 259 -24.02 -14.27 -11.41
N ALA A 260 -25.05 -15.00 -11.83
CA ALA A 260 -25.41 -15.15 -13.23
C ALA A 260 -25.81 -13.82 -13.87
N LYS A 261 -26.56 -12.96 -13.16
CA LYS A 261 -26.91 -11.60 -13.63
C LYS A 261 -25.67 -10.72 -13.81
N VAL A 262 -24.71 -10.78 -12.88
CA VAL A 262 -23.42 -10.07 -13.04
C VAL A 262 -22.68 -10.60 -14.28
N GLN A 263 -22.55 -11.92 -14.38
CA GLN A 263 -21.84 -12.57 -15.48
C GLN A 263 -22.46 -12.28 -16.86
N SER A 264 -23.78 -12.22 -16.97
CA SER A 264 -24.46 -11.96 -18.24
C SER A 264 -24.13 -10.59 -18.82
N HIS A 265 -23.84 -9.61 -17.96
CA HIS A 265 -23.45 -8.26 -18.37
C HIS A 265 -21.93 -8.04 -18.42
N ALA A 266 -21.14 -8.88 -17.75
CA ALA A 266 -19.68 -8.79 -17.75
C ALA A 266 -19.03 -9.55 -18.92
N THR A 267 -19.41 -10.81 -19.13
CA THR A 267 -18.73 -11.70 -20.09
C THR A 267 -19.65 -12.56 -20.94
N SER A 268 -20.95 -12.68 -20.59
CA SER A 268 -21.78 -13.82 -21.03
C SER A 268 -21.18 -15.16 -20.58
N ASN A 269 -21.39 -16.25 -21.33
CA ASN A 269 -20.86 -17.56 -20.99
C ASN A 269 -19.32 -17.67 -21.13
N PRO A 270 -18.66 -18.53 -20.35
CA PRO A 270 -17.26 -18.91 -20.59
C PRO A 270 -17.07 -19.61 -21.93
N SER A 271 -15.83 -19.65 -22.43
CA SER A 271 -15.48 -20.31 -23.70
C SER A 271 -16.09 -21.70 -23.83
N SER A 272 -16.86 -21.93 -24.90
CA SER A 272 -17.54 -23.20 -25.17
C SER A 272 -16.55 -24.36 -25.31
N ILE A 273 -15.39 -24.11 -25.93
CA ILE A 273 -14.29 -25.08 -26.09
C ILE A 273 -13.72 -25.46 -24.72
N SER A 274 -13.42 -24.46 -23.88
CA SER A 274 -12.87 -24.71 -22.55
C SER A 274 -13.85 -25.45 -21.64
N GLN A 275 -15.16 -25.18 -21.78
CA GLN A 275 -16.19 -25.93 -21.05
C GLN A 275 -16.24 -27.42 -21.45
N ARG A 276 -16.03 -27.75 -22.73
CA ARG A 276 -15.95 -29.15 -23.17
C ARG A 276 -14.70 -29.86 -22.65
N ALA A 277 -13.57 -29.17 -22.64
CA ALA A 277 -12.34 -29.67 -22.02
C ALA A 277 -12.51 -29.88 -20.51
N ALA A 278 -13.13 -28.92 -19.80
CA ALA A 278 -13.39 -29.04 -18.36
C ALA A 278 -14.40 -30.16 -18.02
N LEU A 279 -15.37 -30.43 -18.91
CA LEU A 279 -16.28 -31.55 -18.75
C LEU A 279 -15.52 -32.88 -18.73
N GLU A 280 -14.56 -33.03 -19.64
CA GLU A 280 -13.67 -34.18 -19.68
C GLU A 280 -12.75 -34.23 -18.45
N ALA A 281 -12.28 -33.08 -17.95
CA ALA A 281 -11.51 -33.03 -16.71
C ALA A 281 -12.25 -33.64 -15.51
N TYR A 282 -13.54 -33.32 -15.33
CA TYR A 282 -14.36 -33.86 -14.22
C TYR A 282 -14.96 -35.24 -14.48
N SER A 283 -15.11 -35.66 -15.74
CA SER A 283 -15.73 -36.96 -16.08
C SER A 283 -14.73 -38.04 -16.45
N GLY A 284 -13.53 -37.64 -16.82
CA GLY A 284 -12.46 -38.51 -17.27
C GLY A 284 -11.58 -39.02 -16.12
N PRO A 285 -10.50 -39.74 -16.48
CA PRO A 285 -9.62 -40.36 -15.50
C PRO A 285 -8.86 -39.36 -14.62
N GLN A 286 -8.85 -39.59 -13.31
CA GLN A 286 -8.26 -38.67 -12.32
C GLN A 286 -6.78 -38.98 -11.98
N TYR A 287 -6.19 -40.05 -12.51
CA TYR A 287 -4.86 -40.53 -12.10
C TYR A 287 -3.71 -39.55 -12.39
N GLU A 288 -3.85 -38.65 -13.37
CA GLU A 288 -2.86 -37.61 -13.67
C GLU A 288 -2.73 -36.59 -12.53
N ILE A 289 -3.82 -36.33 -11.80
CA ILE A 289 -3.81 -35.42 -10.64
C ILE A 289 -2.96 -36.02 -9.52
N SER A 290 -3.13 -37.32 -9.22
CA SER A 290 -2.33 -38.01 -8.20
C SER A 290 -0.84 -37.97 -8.53
N LYS A 291 -0.46 -38.14 -9.81
CA LYS A 291 0.93 -38.01 -10.26
C LYS A 291 1.47 -36.59 -10.06
N MET A 292 0.71 -35.57 -10.44
CA MET A 292 1.10 -34.17 -10.25
C MET A 292 1.24 -33.82 -8.76
N SER A 293 0.30 -34.28 -7.92
CA SER A 293 0.34 -34.06 -6.47
C SER A 293 1.59 -34.69 -5.84
N ALA A 294 1.91 -35.94 -6.18
CA ALA A 294 3.11 -36.62 -5.68
C ALA A 294 4.41 -35.92 -6.11
N GLU A 295 4.47 -35.41 -7.35
CA GLU A 295 5.63 -34.65 -7.83
C GLU A 295 5.74 -33.28 -7.14
N PHE A 296 4.62 -32.58 -6.88
CA PHE A 296 4.67 -31.35 -6.08
C PHE A 296 5.06 -31.61 -4.62
N GLU A 297 4.64 -32.71 -4.02
CA GLU A 297 5.04 -33.10 -2.66
C GLU A 297 6.56 -33.31 -2.58
N LYS A 298 7.14 -34.00 -3.56
CA LYS A 298 8.59 -34.17 -3.71
C LYS A 298 9.30 -32.82 -3.83
N ARG A 299 8.80 -31.91 -4.67
CA ARG A 299 9.35 -30.56 -4.86
C ARG A 299 9.27 -29.70 -3.60
N ARG A 300 8.12 -29.74 -2.91
CA ARG A 300 7.91 -29.11 -1.61
C ARG A 300 8.94 -29.61 -0.59
N ASN A 301 9.11 -30.92 -0.46
CA ASN A 301 10.04 -31.53 0.49
C ASN A 301 11.47 -31.05 0.23
N PHE A 302 11.88 -30.98 -1.04
CA PHE A 302 13.18 -30.43 -1.42
C PHE A 302 13.34 -28.95 -1.04
N VAL A 303 12.38 -28.11 -1.43
CA VAL A 303 12.44 -26.66 -1.16
C VAL A 303 12.44 -26.37 0.33
N LEU A 304 11.58 -27.04 1.10
CA LEU A 304 11.51 -26.88 2.54
C LEU A 304 12.81 -27.31 3.21
N HIS A 305 13.37 -28.46 2.83
CA HIS A 305 14.65 -28.91 3.35
C HIS A 305 15.76 -27.88 3.09
N LYS A 306 15.80 -27.31 1.88
CA LYS A 306 16.77 -26.25 1.55
C LYS A 306 16.55 -24.98 2.37
N LEU A 307 15.31 -24.50 2.50
CA LEU A 307 14.99 -23.33 3.31
C LEU A 307 15.37 -23.53 4.79
N GLN A 308 15.02 -24.68 5.37
CA GLN A 308 15.34 -25.00 6.77
C GLN A 308 16.84 -25.17 7.01
N SER A 309 17.62 -25.50 5.98
CA SER A 309 19.08 -25.54 6.06
C SER A 309 19.75 -24.15 5.98
N MET A 310 19.02 -23.12 5.56
CA MET A 310 19.55 -21.75 5.49
C MET A 310 19.56 -21.12 6.89
N PRO A 311 20.67 -20.48 7.30
CA PRO A 311 20.74 -19.82 8.59
C PRO A 311 19.64 -18.76 8.75
N ARG A 312 18.97 -18.71 9.89
CA ARG A 312 17.98 -17.65 10.24
C ARG A 312 16.73 -17.60 9.34
N VAL A 313 16.48 -18.64 8.55
CA VAL A 313 15.23 -18.80 7.81
C VAL A 313 14.34 -19.78 8.57
N SER A 314 13.12 -19.38 8.88
CA SER A 314 12.05 -20.29 9.27
C SER A 314 11.05 -20.40 8.12
N CYS A 315 10.40 -21.56 8.00
CA CYS A 315 9.35 -21.77 7.02
C CYS A 315 8.39 -22.82 7.58
N PRO A 316 7.12 -22.46 7.86
CA PRO A 316 6.09 -23.45 8.17
C PRO A 316 5.97 -24.47 7.05
N MET A 317 5.67 -25.72 7.42
CA MET A 317 5.45 -26.81 6.47
C MET A 317 4.18 -26.53 5.65
N PRO A 318 4.28 -26.36 4.31
CA PRO A 318 3.11 -26.28 3.45
C PRO A 318 2.37 -27.63 3.46
N ARG A 319 1.09 -27.62 3.80
CA ARG A 319 0.22 -28.80 3.79
C ARG A 319 -0.49 -29.01 2.45
N GLY A 320 -0.49 -28.00 1.58
CA GLY A 320 -1.04 -28.07 0.24
C GLY A 320 -0.61 -26.91 -0.66
N ALA A 321 -1.33 -26.73 -1.76
CA ALA A 321 -1.00 -25.78 -2.84
C ALA A 321 0.41 -26.05 -3.41
N PHE A 322 1.08 -25.05 -3.97
CA PHE A 322 2.48 -25.22 -4.44
C PHE A 322 3.39 -24.04 -4.08
N TYR A 323 3.21 -23.54 -2.85
CA TYR A 323 3.93 -22.38 -2.33
C TYR A 323 4.60 -22.68 -1.00
N ALA A 324 5.78 -22.10 -0.81
CA ALA A 324 6.44 -21.95 0.47
C ALA A 324 6.50 -20.46 0.84
N PHE A 325 6.39 -20.16 2.13
CA PHE A 325 6.34 -18.79 2.63
C PHE A 325 7.34 -18.59 3.79
N PRO A 326 8.66 -18.61 3.48
CA PRO A 326 9.70 -18.47 4.49
C PRO A 326 9.76 -17.06 5.08
N ASN A 327 10.08 -17.00 6.37
CA ASN A 327 10.39 -15.79 7.11
C ASN A 327 11.81 -15.33 6.77
N MET A 328 11.93 -14.09 6.30
CA MET A 328 13.19 -13.47 5.90
C MET A 328 13.57 -12.28 6.78
N SER A 329 12.77 -11.96 7.80
CA SER A 329 12.93 -10.77 8.66
C SER A 329 14.32 -10.68 9.31
N ALA A 330 14.95 -11.81 9.60
CA ALA A 330 16.30 -11.87 10.17
C ALA A 330 17.39 -11.28 9.26
N TYR A 331 17.10 -11.16 7.95
CA TYR A 331 17.97 -10.54 6.95
C TYR A 331 17.67 -9.04 6.72
N TYR A 332 16.57 -8.49 7.25
CA TYR A 332 16.19 -7.08 7.04
C TYR A 332 17.02 -6.07 7.85
N LYS A 333 18.08 -6.54 8.51
CA LYS A 333 19.10 -5.72 9.18
C LYS A 333 20.48 -6.01 8.61
N MET A 334 20.53 -6.59 7.41
CA MET A 334 21.75 -6.89 6.69
C MET A 334 21.93 -5.97 5.49
N GLU A 335 23.14 -5.93 4.94
CA GLU A 335 23.44 -5.18 3.73
C GLU A 335 24.27 -6.00 2.75
N TYR A 336 24.20 -5.60 1.49
CA TYR A 336 25.11 -6.01 0.44
C TYR A 336 25.64 -4.74 -0.24
N ASP A 337 26.97 -4.61 -0.33
CA ASP A 337 27.64 -3.49 -0.98
C ASP A 337 27.15 -2.09 -0.49
N GLY A 338 26.94 -1.96 0.83
CA GLY A 338 26.45 -0.73 1.46
C GLY A 338 24.94 -0.46 1.29
N VAL A 339 24.20 -1.33 0.59
CA VAL A 339 22.74 -1.22 0.43
C VAL A 339 22.03 -2.11 1.45
N PRO A 340 21.26 -1.54 2.40
CA PRO A 340 20.55 -2.32 3.40
C PRO A 340 19.32 -3.01 2.80
N ILE A 341 19.12 -4.27 3.17
CA ILE A 341 17.85 -4.98 2.96
C ILE A 341 16.92 -4.55 4.08
N ARG A 342 15.77 -3.93 3.78
CA ARG A 342 14.90 -3.34 4.82
C ARG A 342 13.54 -4.01 4.97
N ASN A 343 13.11 -4.76 3.96
CA ASN A 343 11.78 -5.36 3.85
C ASN A 343 11.75 -6.43 2.76
N SER A 344 10.59 -7.07 2.55
CA SER A 344 10.44 -8.13 1.54
C SER A 344 10.68 -7.66 0.11
N TYR A 345 10.36 -6.40 -0.22
CA TYR A 345 10.69 -5.81 -1.52
C TYR A 345 12.20 -5.66 -1.72
N GLY A 346 12.91 -5.20 -0.70
CA GLY A 346 14.38 -5.11 -0.72
C GLY A 346 15.00 -6.48 -0.92
N MET A 347 14.47 -7.51 -0.25
CA MET A 347 14.90 -8.90 -0.43
C MET A 347 14.61 -9.40 -1.86
N ALA A 348 13.41 -9.18 -2.37
CA ALA A 348 13.02 -9.55 -3.74
C ALA A 348 13.93 -8.90 -4.79
N TYR A 349 14.20 -7.61 -4.63
CA TYR A 349 15.10 -6.86 -5.51
C TYR A 349 16.53 -7.38 -5.44
N PHE A 350 17.03 -7.63 -4.22
CA PHE A 350 18.36 -8.17 -4.00
C PHE A 350 18.55 -9.54 -4.68
N LEU A 351 17.61 -10.48 -4.47
CA LEU A 351 17.66 -11.79 -5.09
C LEU A 351 17.53 -11.71 -6.62
N LEU A 352 16.66 -10.84 -7.14
CA LEU A 352 16.54 -10.67 -8.59
C LEU A 352 17.82 -10.10 -9.21
N LYS A 353 18.42 -9.09 -8.59
CA LYS A 353 19.58 -8.38 -9.13
C LYS A 353 20.89 -9.15 -8.97
N HIS A 354 21.10 -9.78 -7.82
CA HIS A 354 22.39 -10.38 -7.46
C HIS A 354 22.38 -11.91 -7.55
N ALA A 355 21.21 -12.55 -7.47
CA ALA A 355 21.06 -13.99 -7.61
C ALA A 355 20.37 -14.40 -8.92
N ASN A 356 19.85 -13.46 -9.71
CA ASN A 356 18.98 -13.75 -10.85
C ASN A 356 17.82 -14.69 -10.48
N VAL A 357 17.22 -14.50 -9.31
CA VAL A 357 16.07 -15.28 -8.84
C VAL A 357 14.87 -14.35 -8.60
N ALA A 358 13.77 -14.58 -9.30
CA ALA A 358 12.53 -13.84 -9.12
C ALA A 358 11.63 -14.51 -8.07
N ILE A 359 11.26 -13.74 -7.04
CA ILE A 359 10.33 -14.14 -5.97
C ILE A 359 9.30 -13.03 -5.75
N VAL A 360 8.23 -13.33 -5.00
CA VAL A 360 7.20 -12.31 -4.68
C VAL A 360 7.38 -11.83 -3.24
N PRO A 361 7.45 -10.51 -2.99
CA PRO A 361 7.56 -9.95 -1.64
C PRO A 361 6.30 -10.27 -0.80
N GLY A 362 6.50 -10.56 0.49
CA GLY A 362 5.44 -10.88 1.45
C GLY A 362 4.46 -9.74 1.70
N ASP A 363 4.90 -8.48 1.58
CA ASP A 363 4.05 -7.29 1.71
C ASP A 363 2.86 -7.32 0.73
N ALA A 364 3.06 -7.87 -0.47
CA ALA A 364 1.99 -8.03 -1.46
C ALA A 364 0.83 -8.91 -0.96
N PHE A 365 1.08 -9.76 0.03
CA PHE A 365 0.12 -10.67 0.66
C PHE A 365 -0.28 -10.21 2.07
N GLY A 366 0.16 -9.02 2.50
CA GLY A 366 -0.13 -8.46 3.83
C GLY A 366 0.84 -8.86 4.94
N SER A 367 2.00 -9.45 4.63
CA SER A 367 2.98 -9.93 5.63
C SER A 367 4.43 -9.69 5.19
N ASP A 368 4.96 -8.48 5.45
CA ASP A 368 6.25 -7.99 4.93
C ASP A 368 7.49 -8.75 5.45
N ASP A 369 7.37 -9.51 6.54
CA ASP A 369 8.46 -10.33 7.06
C ASP A 369 8.80 -11.56 6.21
N PHE A 370 7.99 -11.86 5.21
CA PHE A 370 8.06 -13.10 4.44
C PHE A 370 8.30 -12.86 2.95
N ILE A 371 8.58 -13.94 2.21
CA ILE A 371 8.56 -13.97 0.75
C ILE A 371 7.78 -15.20 0.28
N ARG A 372 7.18 -15.15 -0.91
CA ARG A 372 6.56 -16.33 -1.52
C ARG A 372 7.48 -16.95 -2.56
N ILE A 373 7.72 -18.25 -2.42
CA ILE A 373 8.41 -19.10 -3.38
C ILE A 373 7.39 -20.10 -3.94
N SER A 374 7.17 -20.10 -5.24
CA SER A 374 6.44 -21.18 -5.90
C SER A 374 7.40 -22.31 -6.27
N TYR A 375 7.00 -23.54 -5.95
CA TYR A 375 7.69 -24.74 -6.40
C TYR A 375 7.00 -25.43 -7.58
N ALA A 376 6.21 -24.67 -8.34
CA ALA A 376 5.59 -25.12 -9.58
C ALA A 376 6.52 -24.96 -10.78
N THR A 377 7.72 -25.53 -10.68
CA THR A 377 8.72 -25.56 -11.76
C THR A 377 9.53 -26.84 -11.67
N SER A 378 10.43 -27.06 -12.65
CA SER A 378 11.25 -28.25 -12.71
C SER A 378 12.15 -28.39 -11.48
N MET A 379 12.45 -29.63 -11.08
CA MET A 379 13.41 -29.89 -10.00
C MET A 379 14.77 -29.23 -10.25
N ALA A 380 15.23 -29.18 -11.51
CA ALA A 380 16.50 -28.52 -11.87
C ALA A 380 16.47 -27.01 -11.57
N ASN A 381 15.35 -26.32 -11.88
CA ASN A 381 15.19 -24.91 -11.55
C ASN A 381 15.10 -24.68 -10.04
N LEU A 382 14.48 -25.61 -9.30
CA LEU A 382 14.43 -25.54 -7.83
C LEU A 382 15.81 -25.74 -7.22
N GLU A 383 16.57 -26.73 -7.69
CA GLU A 383 17.93 -26.99 -7.23
C GLU A 383 18.84 -25.78 -7.43
N GLU A 384 18.84 -25.22 -8.64
CA GLU A 384 19.66 -24.05 -8.95
C GLU A 384 19.12 -22.78 -8.26
N GLY A 385 17.82 -22.54 -8.25
CA GLY A 385 17.21 -21.40 -7.58
C GLY A 385 17.48 -21.36 -6.08
N MET A 386 17.30 -22.50 -5.40
CA MET A 386 17.57 -22.62 -3.96
C MET A 386 19.06 -22.48 -3.65
N LYS A 387 19.94 -22.99 -4.52
CA LYS A 387 21.39 -22.78 -4.42
C LYS A 387 21.75 -21.30 -4.53
N ARG A 388 21.27 -20.60 -5.57
CA ARG A 388 21.52 -19.15 -5.77
C ARG A 388 21.00 -18.30 -4.62
N ILE A 389 19.82 -18.62 -4.08
CA ILE A 389 19.28 -17.94 -2.88
C ILE A 389 20.24 -18.14 -1.71
N GLY A 390 20.65 -19.39 -1.42
CA GLY A 390 21.56 -19.67 -0.30
C GLY A 390 22.91 -18.94 -0.43
N GLU A 391 23.49 -18.94 -1.63
CA GLU A 391 24.73 -18.23 -1.94
C GLU A 391 24.57 -16.71 -1.77
N ALA A 392 23.49 -16.11 -2.29
CA ALA A 392 23.23 -14.69 -2.17
C ALA A 392 23.00 -14.26 -0.70
N LEU A 393 22.24 -15.03 0.07
CA LEU A 393 22.04 -14.79 1.49
C LEU A 393 23.36 -14.89 2.28
N ALA A 394 24.30 -15.74 1.87
CA ALA A 394 25.63 -15.83 2.49
C ALA A 394 26.52 -14.62 2.18
N MET A 395 26.24 -13.86 1.12
CA MET A 395 26.94 -12.61 0.81
C MET A 395 26.49 -11.45 1.70
N LEU A 396 25.30 -11.55 2.29
CA LEU A 396 24.78 -10.53 3.19
C LEU A 396 25.62 -10.50 4.46
N LYS A 397 26.10 -9.31 4.79
CA LYS A 397 26.80 -9.08 6.04
C LYS A 397 25.81 -8.43 6.99
N PRO A 398 25.94 -8.65 8.31
CA PRO A 398 25.27 -7.76 9.26
C PRO A 398 25.57 -6.35 8.78
N ALA A 399 24.52 -5.58 8.47
CA ALA A 399 24.71 -4.16 8.25
C ALA A 399 25.48 -3.74 9.48
N PRO A 400 26.66 -3.12 9.34
CA PRO A 400 27.47 -2.80 10.49
C PRO A 400 26.50 -2.23 11.49
N LYS A 401 26.61 -2.65 12.75
CA LYS A 401 26.25 -1.73 13.81
C LYS A 401 27.21 -0.56 13.62
N ARG A 402 26.99 0.26 12.58
CA ARG A 402 26.68 1.65 12.76
C ARG A 402 25.96 1.59 14.09
N LYS A 403 26.65 2.03 15.15
CA LYS A 403 25.94 2.83 16.13
C LYS A 403 24.90 3.57 15.28
N LEU A 404 23.67 3.72 15.77
CA LEU A 404 23.12 5.03 15.53
C LEU A 404 24.21 5.97 16.07
N ILE A 405 25.19 6.33 15.21
CA ILE A 405 26.05 7.47 15.32
C ILE A 405 25.00 8.46 15.69
N LYS A 406 25.08 8.96 16.92
CA LYS A 406 24.16 9.94 17.50
C LYS A 406 23.67 10.81 16.35
N LEU A 407 22.53 10.43 15.78
CA LEU A 407 22.08 10.76 14.42
C LEU A 407 23.12 10.67 13.29
N ALA A 408 22.70 10.26 12.09
CA ALA A 408 23.42 10.60 10.87
C ALA A 408 23.21 12.09 10.54
N ASN A 409 23.56 12.98 11.48
CA ASN A 409 23.63 14.42 11.25
C ASN A 409 24.86 14.67 10.40
N THR A 410 24.73 14.36 9.12
CA THR A 410 25.67 14.78 8.10
C THR A 410 25.57 16.30 8.01
N ASP A 411 26.73 16.95 7.90
CA ASP A 411 26.81 18.39 7.70
C ASP A 411 26.00 18.76 6.46
N THR A 412 24.76 19.20 6.65
CA THR A 412 24.03 19.92 5.62
C THR A 412 24.85 21.17 5.35
N VAL A 413 25.59 21.19 4.25
CA VAL A 413 26.46 22.29 3.82
C VAL A 413 25.58 23.51 3.57
N VAL A 414 24.40 23.31 2.96
CA VAL A 414 23.42 24.37 2.69
C VAL A 414 22.16 24.16 3.51
N LYS A 415 22.10 24.81 4.67
CA LYS A 415 21.02 24.62 5.68
C LYS A 415 19.72 25.37 5.37
N HIS A 416 19.56 25.92 4.17
CA HIS A 416 18.50 26.89 3.85
C HIS A 416 17.73 26.45 2.60
N PRO A 417 16.41 26.71 2.52
CA PRO A 417 15.64 26.44 1.32
C PRO A 417 16.25 27.16 0.12
N ALA A 418 16.45 26.44 -0.98
CA ALA A 418 16.85 27.05 -2.23
C ALA A 418 15.62 27.73 -2.88
N PRO A 419 15.77 28.94 -3.43
CA PRO A 419 14.71 29.55 -4.23
C PRO A 419 14.37 28.68 -5.45
N VAL A 420 13.10 28.70 -5.86
CA VAL A 420 12.61 27.89 -6.99
C VAL A 420 12.08 28.80 -8.09
N ASP A 421 12.68 28.74 -9.27
CA ASP A 421 12.15 29.37 -10.48
C ASP A 421 11.26 28.37 -11.24
N TRP A 422 9.99 28.70 -11.41
CA TRP A 422 8.99 27.83 -12.05
C TRP A 422 8.63 28.27 -13.48
N ASN A 423 9.00 29.49 -13.88
CA ASN A 423 8.75 30.03 -15.21
C ASN A 423 9.94 29.76 -16.15
N VAL A 424 10.35 28.49 -16.23
CA VAL A 424 11.49 28.05 -17.05
C VAL A 424 10.95 27.57 -18.40
N LYS A 425 11.36 28.18 -19.52
CA LYS A 425 10.99 27.71 -20.86
C LYS A 425 11.65 26.37 -21.18
N VAL A 426 11.07 25.59 -22.09
CA VAL A 426 11.55 24.23 -22.44
C VAL A 426 13.02 24.26 -22.90
N GLU A 427 13.44 25.23 -23.70
CA GLU A 427 14.81 25.33 -24.20
C GLU A 427 15.81 25.59 -23.05
N MET A 428 15.42 26.43 -22.09
CA MET A 428 16.22 26.72 -20.90
C MET A 428 16.24 25.51 -19.95
N ARG A 429 15.12 24.80 -19.83
CA ARG A 429 15.03 23.53 -19.08
C ARG A 429 16.00 22.51 -19.65
N ASP A 430 16.01 22.31 -20.96
CA ASP A 430 16.89 21.32 -21.61
C ASP A 430 18.37 21.63 -21.34
N ALA A 431 18.77 22.89 -21.42
CA ALA A 431 20.12 23.33 -21.05
C ALA A 431 20.45 23.07 -19.57
N ILE A 432 19.52 23.36 -18.68
CA ILE A 432 19.66 23.14 -17.23
C ILE A 432 19.76 21.63 -16.90
N VAL A 433 18.96 20.78 -17.55
CA VAL A 433 19.02 19.32 -17.37
C VAL A 433 20.34 18.77 -17.89
N ALA A 434 20.77 19.17 -19.09
CA ALA A 434 22.05 18.75 -19.66
C ALA A 434 23.23 19.12 -18.75
N GLU A 435 23.20 20.31 -18.15
CA GLU A 435 24.18 20.72 -17.15
C GLU A 435 24.12 19.84 -15.90
N ALA A 436 22.92 19.55 -15.36
CA ALA A 436 22.79 18.67 -14.20
C ALA A 436 23.28 17.24 -14.49
N GLU A 437 22.93 16.67 -15.63
CA GLU A 437 23.35 15.33 -16.05
C GLU A 437 24.88 15.20 -16.17
N ALA A 438 25.59 16.26 -16.55
CA ALA A 438 27.06 16.27 -16.59
C ALA A 438 27.72 16.02 -15.22
N TYR A 439 26.99 16.22 -14.11
CA TYR A 439 27.48 15.99 -12.74
C TYR A 439 26.92 14.72 -12.08
N LEU A 440 26.08 13.95 -12.79
CA LEU A 440 25.60 12.64 -12.36
C LEU A 440 26.60 11.54 -12.78
N GLY A 441 27.78 11.53 -12.15
CA GLY A 441 28.85 10.56 -12.47
C GLY A 441 28.55 9.11 -12.03
N HIS A 442 29.10 8.13 -12.75
CA HIS A 442 28.86 6.69 -12.52
C HIS A 442 29.15 6.19 -11.09
N SER A 443 30.08 6.79 -10.35
CA SER A 443 30.46 6.37 -8.99
C SER A 443 29.56 6.92 -7.88
N SER A 444 28.72 7.90 -8.19
CA SER A 444 27.87 8.62 -7.24
C SER A 444 26.55 8.97 -7.92
N TYR A 445 25.91 7.98 -8.55
CA TYR A 445 24.59 8.13 -9.16
C TYR A 445 23.57 7.32 -8.37
N PHE A 446 22.55 8.01 -7.86
CA PHE A 446 21.42 7.40 -7.18
C PHE A 446 20.13 7.72 -7.94
N GLU A 447 19.32 6.68 -8.13
CA GLU A 447 18.01 6.80 -8.77
C GLU A 447 16.95 6.11 -7.92
N TRP A 448 15.81 6.79 -7.71
CA TRP A 448 14.68 6.21 -7.01
C TRP A 448 13.35 6.77 -7.50
N ASN A 449 12.38 5.89 -7.71
CA ASN A 449 11.02 6.27 -8.07
C ASN A 449 10.15 6.27 -6.82
N ALA A 450 9.56 7.42 -6.53
CA ALA A 450 8.61 7.61 -5.45
C ALA A 450 7.17 7.59 -5.97
N ASN A 451 6.27 6.94 -5.24
CA ASN A 451 4.83 7.15 -5.39
C ASN A 451 4.40 8.28 -4.45
N ILE A 452 3.99 9.40 -5.02
CA ILE A 452 3.47 10.58 -4.31
C ILE A 452 2.03 10.78 -4.77
N ASN A 453 1.07 10.45 -3.91
CA ASN A 453 -0.37 10.54 -4.20
C ASN A 453 -0.80 9.85 -5.52
N GLY A 454 -0.29 8.64 -5.78
CA GLY A 454 -0.58 7.88 -7.01
C GLY A 454 0.29 8.25 -8.20
N MET A 455 1.11 9.31 -8.10
CA MET A 455 2.01 9.76 -9.15
C MET A 455 3.42 9.23 -8.95
N ILE A 456 4.05 8.78 -10.04
CA ILE A 456 5.43 8.32 -10.02
C ILE A 456 6.37 9.49 -10.29
N VAL A 457 7.12 9.93 -9.29
CA VAL A 457 8.15 10.96 -9.40
C VAL A 457 9.52 10.31 -9.25
N GLN A 458 10.36 10.45 -10.28
CA GLN A 458 11.72 9.91 -10.28
C GLN A 458 12.71 10.94 -9.73
N LEU A 459 13.53 10.55 -8.75
CA LEU A 459 14.70 11.30 -8.32
C LEU A 459 15.96 10.74 -9.00
N ARG A 460 16.77 11.63 -9.56
CA ARG A 460 18.14 11.37 -10.03
C ARG A 460 19.08 12.29 -9.29
N THR A 461 20.03 11.75 -8.53
CA THR A 461 20.90 12.58 -7.68
C THR A 461 22.29 12.02 -7.49
N ASN A 462 23.27 12.90 -7.30
CA ASN A 462 24.60 12.53 -6.80
C ASN A 462 24.77 12.77 -5.29
N ILE A 463 23.73 13.26 -4.62
CA ILE A 463 23.75 13.63 -3.21
C ILE A 463 23.17 12.47 -2.40
N GLY A 464 24.05 11.67 -1.80
CA GLY A 464 23.65 10.48 -1.03
C GLY A 464 22.66 10.80 0.11
N HIS A 465 22.80 11.96 0.76
CA HIS A 465 21.90 12.43 1.82
C HIS A 465 20.46 12.66 1.34
N LEU A 466 20.28 13.34 0.21
CA LEU A 466 18.95 13.57 -0.36
C LEU A 466 18.28 12.27 -0.77
N TYR A 467 19.04 11.36 -1.40
CA TYR A 467 18.57 10.02 -1.73
C TYR A 467 18.10 9.27 -0.48
N ASP A 468 18.89 9.34 0.59
CA ASP A 468 18.62 8.66 1.86
C ASP A 468 17.34 9.13 2.56
N PHE A 469 17.01 10.43 2.48
CA PHE A 469 15.76 10.98 2.98
C PHE A 469 14.59 10.69 2.03
N TRP A 470 14.84 10.71 0.71
CA TRP A 470 13.84 10.40 -0.31
C TRP A 470 13.28 8.98 -0.19
N VAL A 471 14.15 7.99 -0.06
CA VAL A 471 13.78 6.57 0.12
C VAL A 471 13.06 6.34 1.45
N GLU A 472 13.38 7.14 2.47
CA GLU A 472 12.77 7.04 3.79
C GLU A 472 11.34 7.61 3.82
N ASN A 473 11.12 8.74 3.13
CA ASN A 473 9.86 9.47 3.15
C ASN A 473 8.80 8.89 2.20
N TRP A 474 9.18 8.48 1.00
CA TRP A 474 8.19 8.13 -0.03
C TRP A 474 7.98 6.62 -0.16
N TYR A 475 6.78 6.22 -0.55
CA TYR A 475 6.51 4.85 -0.95
C TYR A 475 7.27 4.53 -2.25
N PRO A 476 7.89 3.34 -2.38
CA PRO A 476 8.54 2.95 -3.63
C PRO A 476 7.52 2.83 -4.77
N ALA A 477 7.90 3.34 -5.95
CA ALA A 477 7.22 3.06 -7.20
C ALA A 477 8.14 2.21 -8.10
N GLN A 478 7.57 1.30 -8.89
CA GLN A 478 8.31 0.66 -9.97
C GLN A 478 7.86 1.28 -11.29
N LEU A 479 8.81 1.81 -12.07
CA LEU A 479 8.60 2.16 -13.47
C LEU A 479 8.69 0.88 -14.30
N GLU A 480 7.68 0.64 -15.14
CA GLU A 480 7.73 -0.41 -16.17
C GLU A 480 8.65 0.07 -17.31
N ALA A 481 9.19 -0.84 -18.13
CA ALA A 481 10.16 -0.47 -19.19
C ALA A 481 9.59 0.52 -20.23
N ASP A 482 8.26 0.58 -20.35
CA ASP A 482 7.54 1.42 -21.33
C ASP A 482 6.77 2.59 -20.69
N ILE A 483 6.85 2.77 -19.36
CA ILE A 483 6.13 3.84 -18.65
C ILE A 483 7.15 4.87 -18.17
N GLU A 484 7.05 6.08 -18.73
CA GLU A 484 7.81 7.21 -18.24
C GLU A 484 7.29 7.68 -16.87
N PRO A 485 8.17 8.17 -15.98
CA PRO A 485 7.74 8.80 -14.75
C PRO A 485 6.84 10.00 -15.04
N HIS A 486 5.87 10.24 -14.17
CA HIS A 486 4.98 11.40 -14.28
C HIS A 486 5.74 12.72 -14.08
N GLY A 487 6.89 12.68 -13.42
CA GLY A 487 7.84 13.78 -13.36
C GLY A 487 9.22 13.31 -12.92
N VAL A 488 10.25 14.10 -13.25
CA VAL A 488 11.65 13.79 -12.93
C VAL A 488 12.25 14.97 -12.18
N ILE A 489 13.00 14.68 -11.12
CA ILE A 489 13.79 15.67 -10.38
C ILE A 489 15.26 15.28 -10.44
N TYR A 490 16.08 16.20 -10.93
CA TYR A 490 17.53 16.12 -10.88
C TYR A 490 18.01 16.91 -9.67
N ALA A 491 18.78 16.31 -8.76
CA ALA A 491 19.38 17.03 -7.64
C ALA A 491 20.89 16.79 -7.62
N VAL A 492 21.66 17.82 -7.91
CA VAL A 492 23.11 17.70 -8.11
C VAL A 492 23.90 18.67 -7.24
N GLU A 493 25.00 18.19 -6.71
CA GLU A 493 25.99 18.98 -5.97
C GLU A 493 27.33 19.00 -6.70
N GLY A 494 28.13 20.04 -6.45
CA GLY A 494 29.49 20.19 -6.96
C GLY A 494 29.59 20.93 -8.28
N VAL A 495 28.54 21.67 -8.68
CA VAL A 495 28.53 22.43 -9.94
C VAL A 495 29.23 23.78 -9.74
N PRO A 496 30.42 24.03 -10.32
CA PRO A 496 31.18 25.25 -10.07
C PRO A 496 30.46 26.49 -10.61
N GLY A 497 30.46 27.57 -9.82
CA GLY A 497 29.87 28.85 -10.22
C GLY A 497 28.34 28.93 -10.10
N ARG A 498 27.66 27.85 -9.69
CA ARG A 498 26.23 27.85 -9.37
C ARG A 498 25.99 28.08 -7.88
N GLU A 499 25.09 28.99 -7.55
CA GLU A 499 24.53 29.10 -6.20
C GLU A 499 23.48 28.01 -5.95
N SER A 500 23.10 27.84 -4.68
CA SER A 500 22.02 26.94 -4.30
C SER A 500 20.69 27.41 -4.87
N HIS A 501 20.17 26.72 -5.87
CA HIS A 501 18.99 27.17 -6.62
C HIS A 501 18.22 25.99 -7.21
N ALA A 502 16.91 26.12 -7.33
CA ALA A 502 16.04 25.12 -7.92
C ALA A 502 15.21 25.68 -9.08
N PHE A 503 14.84 24.80 -10.00
CA PHE A 503 14.12 25.11 -11.21
C PHE A 503 12.98 24.09 -11.39
N TYR A 504 11.86 24.54 -11.91
CA TYR A 504 10.73 23.70 -12.29
C TYR A 504 10.20 24.11 -13.65
N ASN A 505 10.02 23.15 -14.54
CA ASN A 505 9.25 23.31 -15.77
C ASN A 505 7.97 22.47 -15.67
N SER A 506 6.85 23.16 -15.84
CA SER A 506 5.51 22.59 -15.70
C SER A 506 5.10 21.71 -16.89
N ASP A 507 5.45 22.11 -18.13
CA ASP A 507 5.06 21.40 -19.35
C ASP A 507 5.70 20.00 -19.41
N THR A 508 6.96 19.91 -19.02
CA THR A 508 7.77 18.69 -19.04
C THR A 508 7.85 18.01 -17.69
N LYS A 509 7.22 18.60 -16.66
CA LYS A 509 7.15 18.06 -15.29
C LYS A 509 8.55 17.74 -14.75
N THR A 510 9.50 18.64 -15.01
CA THR A 510 10.92 18.44 -14.70
C THR A 510 11.37 19.44 -13.64
N GLY A 511 11.91 18.94 -12.54
CA GLY A 511 12.58 19.73 -11.51
C GLY A 511 14.10 19.57 -11.57
N VAL A 512 14.85 20.63 -11.28
CA VAL A 512 16.31 20.57 -11.14
C VAL A 512 16.73 21.36 -9.90
N VAL A 513 17.60 20.79 -9.07
CA VAL A 513 18.15 21.38 -7.85
C VAL A 513 19.67 21.38 -7.96
N PHE A 514 20.30 22.54 -7.91
CA PHE A 514 21.75 22.70 -7.89
C PHE A 514 22.25 23.07 -6.50
N ASN A 515 23.34 22.44 -6.07
CA ASN A 515 24.14 22.79 -4.89
C ASN A 515 23.26 23.04 -3.65
N SER A 516 22.26 22.18 -3.43
CA SER A 516 21.41 22.15 -2.24
C SER A 516 21.31 20.72 -1.77
N ASP A 517 21.83 20.45 -0.58
CA ASP A 517 21.67 19.19 0.14
C ASP A 517 20.51 19.25 1.16
N HIS A 518 19.79 20.36 1.24
CA HIS A 518 18.59 20.48 2.07
C HIS A 518 17.41 19.67 1.52
N TYR A 519 17.00 18.63 2.23
CA TYR A 519 15.88 17.77 1.87
C TYR A 519 14.56 18.53 1.80
N GLY A 520 14.35 19.54 2.65
CA GLY A 520 13.17 20.39 2.57
C GLY A 520 12.97 21.06 1.20
N THR A 521 14.07 21.42 0.50
CA THR A 521 14.02 21.95 -0.88
C THR A 521 13.50 20.89 -1.84
N LEU A 522 14.10 19.70 -1.80
CA LEU A 522 13.72 18.57 -2.67
C LEU A 522 12.27 18.12 -2.41
N ARG A 523 11.88 17.99 -1.13
CA ARG A 523 10.52 17.65 -0.71
C ARG A 523 9.52 18.68 -1.23
N SER A 524 9.81 19.97 -1.05
CA SER A 524 8.95 21.06 -1.52
C SER A 524 8.74 21.03 -3.04
N LEU A 525 9.83 20.81 -3.80
CA LEU A 525 9.78 20.69 -5.24
C LEU A 525 8.95 19.48 -5.69
N ALA A 526 9.10 18.33 -5.02
CA ALA A 526 8.34 17.11 -5.32
C ALA A 526 6.84 17.25 -5.02
N LEU A 527 6.49 17.82 -3.87
CA LEU A 527 5.09 18.10 -3.51
C LEU A 527 4.47 19.09 -4.50
N GLY A 528 5.16 20.19 -4.80
CA GLY A 528 4.66 21.22 -5.71
C GLY A 528 4.51 20.76 -7.15
N LEU A 529 5.46 19.95 -7.65
CA LEU A 529 5.37 19.28 -8.95
C LEU A 529 4.17 18.35 -8.99
N THR A 530 4.02 17.50 -7.97
CA THR A 530 2.91 16.55 -7.89
C THR A 530 1.57 17.28 -7.85
N THR A 531 1.47 18.36 -7.08
CA THR A 531 0.28 19.23 -7.05
C THR A 531 -0.03 19.82 -8.42
N ASP A 532 0.95 20.39 -9.14
CA ASP A 532 0.72 20.95 -10.48
C ASP A 532 0.18 19.91 -11.47
N VAL A 533 0.72 18.69 -11.43
CA VAL A 533 0.26 17.63 -12.33
C VAL A 533 -1.09 17.07 -11.89
N ALA A 534 -1.31 16.86 -10.59
CA ALA A 534 -2.54 16.30 -10.05
C ALA A 534 -3.75 17.22 -10.27
N GLU A 535 -3.56 18.53 -10.13
CA GLU A 535 -4.59 19.54 -10.40
C GLU A 535 -5.06 19.48 -11.86
N ARG A 536 -4.12 19.37 -12.81
CA ARG A 536 -4.42 19.37 -14.25
C ARG A 536 -5.02 18.06 -14.74
N LEU A 537 -4.54 16.93 -14.25
CA LEU A 537 -4.90 15.62 -14.79
C LEU A 537 -6.08 14.98 -14.06
N PHE A 538 -6.26 15.28 -12.77
CA PHE A 538 -7.12 14.50 -11.89
C PHE A 538 -8.10 15.33 -11.05
N ASP A 539 -8.11 16.67 -11.16
CA ASP A 539 -8.89 17.59 -10.29
C ASP A 539 -8.63 17.31 -8.79
N ILE A 540 -7.39 16.90 -8.47
CA ILE A 540 -6.93 16.70 -7.10
C ILE A 540 -6.10 17.91 -6.71
N HIS A 541 -6.49 18.57 -5.63
CA HIS A 541 -5.87 19.79 -5.13
C HIS A 541 -5.05 19.49 -3.89
N ALA A 542 -4.23 20.44 -3.43
CA ALA A 542 -3.46 20.24 -2.22
C ALA A 542 -3.58 21.41 -1.24
N ILE A 543 -3.57 21.10 0.04
CA ILE A 543 -3.63 22.07 1.13
C ILE A 543 -2.39 21.92 2.00
N ARG A 544 -1.78 23.04 2.36
CA ARG A 544 -0.83 23.07 3.48
C ARG A 544 -1.59 23.20 4.80
N ALA A 545 -1.84 22.08 5.46
CA ALA A 545 -2.57 21.99 6.72
C ALA A 545 -1.96 20.96 7.68
N LEU A 546 -2.09 21.23 8.98
CA LEU A 546 -2.05 20.16 9.97
C LEU A 546 -3.44 19.54 10.02
N SER A 547 -3.53 18.21 10.06
CA SER A 547 -4.81 17.52 10.04
C SER A 547 -4.80 16.24 10.87
N MET A 548 -5.96 15.93 11.43
CA MET A 548 -6.22 14.74 12.23
C MET A 548 -7.66 14.30 12.04
N ASP A 549 -7.93 13.06 12.38
CA ASP A 549 -9.27 12.54 12.62
C ASP A 549 -9.57 12.65 14.10
N ILE A 550 -10.69 13.26 14.46
CA ILE A 550 -11.20 13.29 15.83
C ILE A 550 -12.60 12.68 15.78
N ASN A 551 -12.75 11.50 16.38
CA ASN A 551 -14.04 10.78 16.46
C ASN A 551 -14.70 10.50 15.09
N GLY A 552 -13.90 10.22 14.05
CA GLY A 552 -14.39 9.96 12.69
C GLY A 552 -14.61 11.22 11.85
N GLU A 553 -14.29 12.40 12.38
CA GLU A 553 -14.40 13.67 11.67
C GLU A 553 -13.01 14.23 11.33
N GLY A 554 -12.78 14.52 10.04
CA GLY A 554 -11.54 15.12 9.59
C GLY A 554 -11.47 16.61 9.93
N VAL A 555 -10.44 16.99 10.66
CA VAL A 555 -10.21 18.35 11.15
C VAL A 555 -8.93 18.92 10.55
N LEU A 556 -9.04 20.11 9.93
CA LEU A 556 -7.92 20.82 9.31
C LEU A 556 -7.58 22.10 10.08
N PHE A 557 -6.29 22.35 10.23
CA PHE A 557 -5.74 23.60 10.74
C PHE A 557 -4.91 24.29 9.65
N ILE A 558 -5.43 25.42 9.15
CA ILE A 558 -4.82 26.20 8.06
C ILE A 558 -4.37 27.54 8.63
N GLY A 559 -3.21 28.04 8.22
CA GLY A 559 -2.77 29.37 8.65
C GLY A 559 -1.26 29.52 8.65
N PRO A 560 -0.78 30.78 8.79
CA PRO A 560 0.62 31.11 8.68
C PRO A 560 1.41 30.66 9.92
N SER A 561 2.74 30.70 9.79
CA SER A 561 3.65 30.50 10.92
C SER A 561 3.39 31.54 12.02
N GLY A 562 3.57 31.16 13.29
CA GLY A 562 3.36 32.07 14.44
C GLY A 562 1.94 32.08 15.01
N THR A 563 1.05 31.21 14.54
CA THR A 563 -0.35 31.09 14.99
C THR A 563 -0.57 30.02 16.07
N LYS A 564 0.50 29.51 16.68
CA LYS A 564 0.47 28.39 17.66
C LYS A 564 -0.24 27.11 17.16
N LYS A 565 -0.40 26.96 15.84
CA LYS A 565 -1.06 25.80 15.23
C LYS A 565 -0.41 24.46 15.61
N THR A 566 0.93 24.41 15.64
CA THR A 566 1.68 23.22 16.05
C THR A 566 1.42 22.88 17.52
N ASP A 567 1.35 23.88 18.40
CA ASP A 567 1.06 23.68 19.82
C ASP A 567 -0.35 23.12 20.02
N LEU A 568 -1.34 23.70 19.33
CA LEU A 568 -2.73 23.24 19.34
C LEU A 568 -2.86 21.80 18.83
N PHE A 569 -2.23 21.49 17.70
CA PHE A 569 -2.26 20.15 17.11
C PHE A 569 -1.76 19.08 18.09
N TRP A 570 -0.59 19.32 18.67
CA TRP A 570 0.00 18.39 19.62
C TRP A 570 -0.77 18.31 20.94
N ARG A 571 -1.37 19.42 21.37
CA ARG A 571 -2.25 19.45 22.54
C ARG A 571 -3.49 18.58 22.33
N LEU A 572 -4.17 18.72 21.20
CA LEU A 572 -5.34 17.90 20.84
C LEU A 572 -4.98 16.42 20.76
N PHE A 573 -3.86 16.09 20.12
CA PHE A 573 -3.36 14.72 20.07
C PHE A 573 -3.07 14.16 21.47
N GLN A 574 -2.57 14.98 22.39
CA GLN A 574 -2.28 14.55 23.76
C GLN A 574 -3.56 14.39 24.61
N ASP A 575 -4.52 15.30 24.46
CA ASP A 575 -5.69 15.40 25.35
C ASP A 575 -6.82 14.43 24.97
N ASP A 576 -6.90 14.00 23.70
CA ASP A 576 -7.94 13.07 23.22
C ASP A 576 -7.31 11.77 22.69
N GLU A 577 -7.64 10.64 23.31
CA GLU A 577 -7.17 9.32 22.88
C GLU A 577 -7.76 8.91 21.53
N ALA A 578 -8.96 9.39 21.19
CA ALA A 578 -9.63 9.17 19.91
C ALA A 578 -9.08 10.04 18.76
N ALA A 579 -8.23 11.02 19.05
CA ALA A 579 -7.55 11.79 18.02
C ALA A 579 -6.49 10.93 17.31
N ALA A 580 -6.66 10.70 16.01
CA ALA A 580 -5.71 10.01 15.16
C ALA A 580 -5.03 11.00 14.20
N LEU A 581 -3.69 10.97 14.19
CA LEU A 581 -2.90 11.85 13.35
C LEU A 581 -3.11 11.53 11.86
N HIS A 582 -3.31 12.55 11.02
CA HIS A 582 -3.38 12.38 9.56
C HIS A 582 -2.14 12.94 8.85
N SER A 583 -1.95 14.27 8.87
CA SER A 583 -0.80 14.95 8.26
C SER A 583 -0.32 16.11 9.11
N ASN A 584 1.00 16.36 9.10
CA ASN A 584 1.64 17.42 9.88
C ASN A 584 2.01 18.67 9.06
N ASP A 585 1.74 18.69 7.75
CA ASP A 585 2.12 19.82 6.89
C ASP A 585 1.33 19.90 5.57
N TYR A 586 1.18 18.79 4.83
CA TYR A 586 0.66 18.79 3.47
C TYR A 586 -0.28 17.62 3.21
N LEU A 587 -1.37 17.85 2.47
CA LEU A 587 -2.36 16.84 2.13
C LEU A 587 -2.95 17.08 0.73
N PHE A 588 -3.41 16.01 0.08
CA PHE A 588 -4.10 16.07 -1.20
C PHE A 588 -5.60 15.86 -0.99
N VAL A 589 -6.42 16.71 -1.58
CA VAL A 589 -7.88 16.71 -1.46
C VAL A 589 -8.52 16.32 -2.79
N ARG A 590 -9.46 15.38 -2.70
CA ARG A 590 -10.31 14.95 -3.82
C ARG A 590 -11.78 15.01 -3.40
N TYR A 591 -12.64 15.28 -4.37
CA TYR A 591 -14.09 15.32 -4.16
C TYR A 591 -14.73 14.05 -4.71
N GLY A 592 -15.51 13.37 -3.88
CA GLY A 592 -16.27 12.17 -4.27
C GLY A 592 -17.41 11.95 -3.28
N GLY A 593 -18.59 11.53 -3.76
CA GLY A 593 -19.73 11.22 -2.88
C GLY A 593 -20.30 12.40 -2.07
N GLY A 594 -20.02 13.65 -2.48
CA GLY A 594 -20.58 14.86 -1.84
C GLY A 594 -19.74 15.45 -0.68
N TYR A 595 -18.55 14.92 -0.41
CA TYR A 595 -17.62 15.42 0.62
C TYR A 595 -16.19 15.53 0.09
N ALA A 596 -15.34 16.24 0.84
CA ALA A 596 -13.92 16.41 0.53
C ALA A 596 -13.08 15.39 1.31
N ALA A 597 -12.51 14.42 0.63
CA ALA A 597 -11.60 13.43 1.23
C ALA A 597 -10.15 13.89 1.07
N ALA A 598 -9.37 13.80 2.14
CA ALA A 598 -7.95 14.14 2.16
C ALA A 598 -7.08 12.91 2.35
N ASP A 599 -6.00 12.81 1.57
CA ASP A 599 -5.00 11.75 1.63
C ASP A 599 -3.62 12.35 2.02
N ASN A 600 -2.90 11.67 2.91
CA ASN A 600 -1.50 12.00 3.22
C ASN A 600 -0.55 11.22 2.28
N PRO A 601 0.26 11.91 1.45
CA PRO A 601 1.16 11.26 0.50
C PRO A 601 2.46 10.72 1.14
N GLU A 602 2.81 11.19 2.34
CA GLU A 602 4.08 10.87 3.00
C GLU A 602 3.99 9.56 3.79
N ARG A 603 5.00 8.69 3.67
CA ARG A 603 5.13 7.48 4.50
C ARG A 603 5.62 7.82 5.90
N LYS A 604 6.51 8.81 6.02
CA LYS A 604 7.06 9.31 7.27
C LYS A 604 6.90 10.82 7.32
N MET A 605 6.59 11.35 8.50
CA MET A 605 6.37 12.78 8.66
C MET A 605 7.71 13.52 8.74
N TYR A 606 7.88 14.56 7.93
CA TYR A 606 8.99 15.48 8.05
C TYR A 606 8.65 16.57 9.09
N VAL A 607 8.99 16.31 10.36
CA VAL A 607 8.53 17.10 11.52
C VAL A 607 9.63 18.01 12.04
N GLN A 608 9.32 19.28 12.33
CA GLN A 608 10.28 20.17 13.00
C GLN A 608 10.62 19.67 14.40
N THR A 609 11.91 19.58 14.72
CA THR A 609 12.32 18.94 15.97
C THR A 609 12.01 19.79 17.21
N ASN A 610 11.80 21.09 17.06
CA ASN A 610 11.33 21.98 18.14
C ASN A 610 9.90 21.66 18.61
N SER A 611 9.14 20.82 17.88
CA SER A 611 7.82 20.32 18.28
C SER A 611 7.85 19.59 19.63
N VAL A 612 9.02 19.17 20.12
CA VAL A 612 9.21 18.63 21.48
C VAL A 612 8.70 19.58 22.56
N LYS A 613 8.71 20.90 22.32
CA LYS A 613 8.16 21.91 23.25
C LYS A 613 6.65 21.78 23.43
N ALA A 614 5.95 21.36 22.37
CA ALA A 614 4.51 21.14 22.38
C ALA A 614 4.16 19.71 22.84
N TYR A 615 4.97 18.71 22.49
CA TYR A 615 4.77 17.31 22.87
C TYR A 615 6.09 16.63 23.24
N GLN A 616 6.40 16.61 24.54
CA GLN A 616 7.66 16.12 25.09
C GLN A 616 8.02 14.68 24.65
N PRO A 617 7.08 13.72 24.51
CA PRO A 617 7.40 12.35 24.09
C PRO A 617 8.12 12.25 22.74
N LEU A 618 8.01 13.27 21.87
CA LEU A 618 8.72 13.31 20.59
C LEU A 618 10.24 13.21 20.74
N ALA A 619 10.82 13.69 21.84
CA ALA A 619 12.27 13.69 22.03
C ALA A 619 12.87 12.28 21.86
N LYS A 620 12.27 11.27 22.50
CA LYS A 620 12.74 9.87 22.41
C LYS A 620 12.52 9.26 21.03
N LEU A 621 11.54 9.76 20.27
CA LEU A 621 11.23 9.27 18.93
C LEU A 621 12.16 9.90 17.89
N PHE A 622 12.46 11.19 18.05
CA PHE A 622 13.42 11.89 17.21
C PHE A 622 14.84 11.35 17.42
N ASP A 623 15.21 10.94 18.64
CA ASP A 623 16.48 10.20 18.90
C ASP A 623 16.63 8.92 18.05
N LYS A 624 15.52 8.34 17.60
CA LYS A 624 15.47 7.13 16.75
C LYS A 624 15.22 7.45 15.27
N SER A 625 14.98 8.72 14.93
CA SER A 625 14.64 9.17 13.59
C SER A 625 15.89 9.64 12.84
N LYS A 626 15.83 9.65 11.50
CA LYS A 626 16.79 10.44 10.72
C LYS A 626 16.48 11.91 10.95
N CYS A 627 17.49 12.73 11.25
CA CYS A 627 17.30 14.17 11.41
C CYS A 627 18.19 14.94 10.45
N GLU A 628 17.71 16.11 10.05
CA GLU A 628 18.39 17.06 9.21
C GLU A 628 18.57 18.37 9.97
N ASN A 629 19.66 19.10 9.69
CA ASN A 629 19.92 20.44 10.21
C ASN A 629 19.97 20.58 11.75
N VAL A 630 20.17 19.50 12.50
CA VAL A 630 20.32 19.57 13.97
C VAL A 630 21.74 19.97 14.38
N ILE A 631 21.87 20.47 15.61
CA ILE A 631 23.15 20.88 16.19
C ILE A 631 23.67 19.79 17.13
N THR A 632 24.87 19.29 16.87
CA THR A 632 25.52 18.20 17.63
C THR A 632 26.66 18.67 18.52
N LYS A 633 27.17 19.88 18.30
CA LYS A 633 28.29 20.45 19.06
C LYS A 633 27.85 21.71 19.80
N VAL A 634 28.40 21.89 21.00
CA VAL A 634 28.08 23.02 21.88
C VAL A 634 28.50 24.35 21.24
N GLU A 635 29.66 24.37 20.58
CA GLU A 635 30.18 25.53 19.84
C GLU A 635 29.24 26.05 18.75
N ASP A 636 28.45 25.16 18.15
CA ASP A 636 27.47 25.49 17.11
C ASP A 636 26.12 25.95 17.69
N CYS A 637 25.91 25.87 19.01
CA CYS A 637 24.67 26.33 19.62
C CYS A 637 24.58 27.86 19.60
N ARG A 638 23.48 28.35 19.01
CA ARG A 638 23.19 29.78 18.82
C ARG A 638 22.12 30.32 19.77
N SER A 639 21.77 29.57 20.83
CA SER A 639 20.82 30.02 21.85
C SER A 639 21.51 30.87 22.91
N ASP A 640 21.08 32.12 23.08
CA ASP A 640 21.64 33.03 24.08
C ASP A 640 21.35 32.55 25.51
N GLU A 641 20.18 31.96 25.75
CA GLU A 641 19.81 31.36 27.06
C GLU A 641 20.78 30.21 27.45
N HIS A 642 21.14 29.35 26.50
CA HIS A 642 22.07 28.25 26.74
C HIS A 642 23.50 28.72 27.01
N ARG A 643 23.92 29.82 26.38
CA ARG A 643 25.26 30.42 26.58
C ARG A 643 25.38 31.11 27.94
N LEU A 644 24.28 31.62 28.49
CA LEU A 644 24.25 32.31 29.77
C LEU A 644 24.10 31.37 30.99
N GLN A 645 23.56 30.16 30.79
CA GLN A 645 23.19 29.24 31.89
C GLN A 645 23.85 27.85 31.83
N GLU A 646 24.77 27.59 30.88
CA GLU A 646 25.36 26.27 30.59
C GLU A 646 24.34 25.13 30.39
N SER A 647 23.06 25.44 30.21
CA SER A 647 21.93 24.51 30.22
C SER A 647 21.69 23.77 28.91
N CYS A 648 22.63 23.86 27.96
CA CYS A 648 22.51 23.19 26.66
C CYS A 648 22.35 21.66 26.86
N PRO A 649 21.34 20.99 26.26
CA PRO A 649 21.19 19.54 26.34
C PRO A 649 22.45 18.77 25.90
N LEU A 650 23.27 19.37 25.05
CA LEU A 650 24.56 18.80 24.62
C LEU A 650 25.56 18.68 25.78
N ASN A 651 25.54 19.61 26.76
CA ASN A 651 26.41 19.56 27.95
C ASN A 651 26.04 18.40 28.88
N SER A 652 24.76 17.99 28.90
CA SER A 652 24.27 16.84 29.66
C SER A 652 24.31 15.52 28.87
N GLY A 653 24.99 15.50 27.72
CA GLY A 653 25.24 14.29 26.94
C GLY A 653 24.18 13.93 25.90
N ALA A 654 23.19 14.80 25.66
CA ALA A 654 22.20 14.59 24.59
C ALA A 654 22.88 14.41 23.22
N PRO A 655 22.25 13.67 22.29
CA PRO A 655 22.84 13.44 20.99
C PRO A 655 22.83 14.68 20.06
N TYR A 656 21.95 15.64 20.33
CA TYR A 656 21.77 16.90 19.60
C TYR A 656 20.90 17.86 20.42
N SER A 657 20.87 19.13 20.04
CA SER A 657 19.94 20.11 20.62
C SER A 657 18.75 20.38 19.71
N TYR A 658 17.55 20.03 20.22
CA TYR A 658 16.26 20.39 19.65
C TYR A 658 15.99 21.90 19.64
N ASP A 659 16.60 22.63 20.59
CA ASP A 659 16.32 24.04 20.87
C ASP A 659 17.23 25.00 20.10
N CYS A 660 18.51 24.65 19.92
CA CYS A 660 19.46 25.52 19.25
C CYS A 660 19.23 25.58 17.72
N ALA A 661 18.60 24.56 17.13
CA ALA A 661 18.48 24.36 15.69
C ALA A 661 17.07 24.73 15.18
N LYS A 662 16.83 26.00 14.85
CA LYS A 662 15.50 26.46 14.40
C LYS A 662 15.00 25.84 13.09
N LYS A 663 15.89 25.22 12.30
CA LYS A 663 15.58 24.62 10.99
C LYS A 663 15.73 23.10 10.98
N SER A 664 15.88 22.47 12.14
CA SER A 664 16.02 21.03 12.19
C SER A 664 14.70 20.30 12.03
N HIS A 665 14.76 19.19 11.32
CA HIS A 665 13.62 18.31 11.09
C HIS A 665 14.00 16.86 11.38
N ALA A 666 13.03 16.05 11.76
CA ALA A 666 13.13 14.62 11.93
C ALA A 666 12.17 13.90 10.98
N MET A 667 12.61 12.80 10.40
CA MET A 667 11.80 11.89 9.61
C MET A 667 11.13 10.88 10.53
N LEU A 668 9.98 11.25 11.08
CA LEU A 668 9.25 10.52 12.11
C LEU A 668 8.31 9.48 11.49
N ASP A 669 8.39 8.24 11.97
CA ASP A 669 7.37 7.23 11.66
C ASP A 669 6.10 7.52 12.48
N PRO A 670 4.96 7.83 11.84
CA PRO A 670 3.74 8.21 12.55
C PRO A 670 3.20 7.09 13.43
N TYR A 671 3.44 5.81 13.10
CA TYR A 671 2.94 4.67 13.88
C TYR A 671 3.64 4.52 15.24
N TRP A 672 4.76 5.20 15.47
CA TRP A 672 5.40 5.25 16.79
C TRP A 672 4.62 6.08 17.81
N LEU A 673 3.65 6.89 17.35
CA LEU A 673 2.79 7.73 18.18
C LEU A 673 1.50 6.99 18.54
N GLY A 674 1.60 5.92 19.34
CA GLY A 674 0.42 5.20 19.85
C GLY A 674 -0.15 4.12 18.92
N GLY A 675 0.61 3.69 17.91
CA GLY A 675 0.26 2.53 17.07
C GLY A 675 -0.73 2.83 15.94
N MET A 676 -1.29 1.78 15.34
CA MET A 676 -2.17 1.88 14.17
C MET A 676 -3.48 2.63 14.44
N ALA A 677 -4.00 2.58 15.67
CA ALA A 677 -5.25 3.27 16.03
C ALA A 677 -5.10 4.80 16.09
N ARG A 678 -3.87 5.30 16.19
CA ARG A 678 -3.55 6.73 16.43
C ARG A 678 -3.00 7.43 15.19
N HIS A 679 -3.06 6.77 14.04
CA HIS A 679 -2.67 7.33 12.75
C HIS A 679 -3.60 6.84 11.63
N VAL A 680 -4.11 7.77 10.83
CA VAL A 680 -4.94 7.52 9.66
C VAL A 680 -4.25 8.06 8.41
N LYS A 681 -4.47 7.38 7.27
CA LYS A 681 -3.93 7.81 5.96
C LYS A 681 -4.89 8.67 5.14
N ARG A 682 -6.16 8.64 5.52
CA ARG A 682 -7.25 9.37 4.87
C ARG A 682 -8.22 9.88 5.92
N ILE A 683 -8.76 11.06 5.68
CA ILE A 683 -9.85 11.66 6.47
C ILE A 683 -10.91 12.25 5.54
N ASP A 684 -12.14 12.32 6.04
CA ASP A 684 -13.21 13.09 5.40
C ASP A 684 -13.28 14.46 6.09
N ILE A 685 -12.98 15.52 5.35
CA ILE A 685 -12.89 16.87 5.91
C ILE A 685 -14.30 17.35 6.30
N ARG A 686 -14.50 17.56 7.60
CA ARG A 686 -15.75 18.12 8.17
C ARG A 686 -15.54 19.50 8.76
N HIS A 687 -14.36 19.77 9.32
CA HIS A 687 -14.05 21.03 10.00
C HIS A 687 -12.77 21.66 9.47
N VAL A 688 -12.81 22.96 9.21
CA VAL A 688 -11.65 23.76 8.82
C VAL A 688 -11.49 24.92 9.79
N PHE A 689 -10.36 24.91 10.50
CA PHE A 689 -9.96 25.99 11.40
C PHE A 689 -8.87 26.85 10.75
N ILE A 690 -9.21 28.09 10.43
CA ILE A 690 -8.30 29.12 9.93
C ILE A 690 -7.67 29.84 11.13
N MET A 691 -6.38 29.64 11.30
CA MET A 691 -5.60 30.09 12.45
C MET A 691 -5.14 31.55 12.28
N ARG A 692 -5.28 32.32 13.35
CA ARG A 692 -4.89 33.74 13.43
C ARG A 692 -4.15 34.03 14.75
N ASN A 693 -3.43 35.14 14.80
CA ASN A 693 -2.78 35.62 16.01
C ASN A 693 -2.76 37.15 16.01
N ASP A 694 -3.76 37.74 16.65
CA ASP A 694 -3.86 39.18 16.86
C ASP A 694 -4.61 39.50 18.16
N PRO A 695 -4.40 40.70 18.73
CA PRO A 695 -4.95 41.02 20.06
C PRO A 695 -6.41 41.49 20.05
N VAL A 696 -7.07 41.60 18.89
CA VAL A 696 -8.37 42.27 18.74
C VAL A 696 -9.50 41.30 18.35
N SER A 697 -9.23 40.35 17.46
CA SER A 697 -10.24 39.41 16.96
C SER A 697 -10.71 38.45 18.05
N ALA A 698 -11.96 37.99 17.97
CA ALA A 698 -12.50 37.01 18.91
C ALA A 698 -11.68 35.70 18.92
N SER A 699 -11.68 34.99 20.06
CA SER A 699 -10.94 33.72 20.20
C SER A 699 -11.40 32.64 19.21
N MET A 700 -12.71 32.59 18.92
CA MET A 700 -13.30 31.73 17.90
C MET A 700 -14.48 32.43 17.23
N GLN A 701 -14.60 32.30 15.91
CA GLN A 701 -15.70 32.85 15.13
C GLN A 701 -16.01 31.93 13.94
N LYS A 702 -17.30 31.64 13.67
CA LYS A 702 -17.69 30.99 12.41
C LYS A 702 -17.56 31.99 11.27
N LEU A 703 -16.87 31.60 10.20
CA LEU A 703 -16.70 32.45 9.02
C LEU A 703 -17.75 32.11 7.97
N ASP A 704 -18.23 33.12 7.25
CA ASP A 704 -18.93 32.88 6.00
C ASP A 704 -17.93 32.56 4.87
N LEU A 705 -18.46 32.17 3.72
CA LEU A 705 -17.67 31.74 2.57
C LEU A 705 -16.75 32.86 2.04
N GLU A 706 -17.23 34.10 2.01
CA GLU A 706 -16.50 35.22 1.42
C GLU A 706 -15.34 35.64 2.33
N ASP A 707 -15.58 35.74 3.64
CA ASP A 707 -14.56 36.04 4.64
C ASP A 707 -13.48 34.94 4.70
N ALA A 708 -13.89 33.66 4.65
CA ALA A 708 -12.96 32.54 4.64
C ALA A 708 -12.07 32.54 3.40
N LEU A 709 -12.65 32.77 2.21
CA LEU A 709 -11.91 32.86 0.95
C LEU A 709 -10.93 34.02 0.93
N HIS A 710 -11.39 35.22 1.31
CA HIS A 710 -10.54 36.39 1.39
C HIS A 710 -9.34 36.16 2.32
N THR A 711 -9.56 35.48 3.45
CA THR A 711 -8.51 35.20 4.43
C THR A 711 -7.44 34.23 3.91
N VAL A 712 -7.82 33.17 3.17
CA VAL A 712 -6.83 32.24 2.60
C VAL A 712 -6.15 32.81 1.35
N GLU A 713 -6.89 33.54 0.51
CA GLU A 713 -6.37 34.18 -0.69
C GLU A 713 -5.30 35.23 -0.34
N ALA A 714 -5.58 36.08 0.66
CA ALA A 714 -4.65 37.09 1.16
C ALA A 714 -3.34 36.50 1.67
N GLY A 715 -3.37 35.28 2.23
CA GLY A 715 -2.15 34.59 2.70
C GLY A 715 -1.44 35.30 3.86
N TYR A 716 -2.11 36.21 4.59
CA TYR A 716 -1.60 36.87 5.78
C TYR A 716 -2.65 36.98 6.89
N ALA A 717 -2.18 37.04 8.14
CA ALA A 717 -3.00 37.38 9.31
C ALA A 717 -2.66 38.80 9.79
N ALA A 718 -3.62 39.72 9.78
CA ALA A 718 -3.42 41.08 10.28
C ALA A 718 -3.08 41.03 11.78
N GLY A 719 -1.96 41.65 12.19
CA GLY A 719 -1.44 41.62 13.57
C GLY A 719 -0.24 40.69 13.81
N THR A 720 0.19 39.92 12.81
CA THR A 720 1.41 39.11 12.91
C THR A 720 2.67 39.99 12.88
N SER A 721 3.36 40.07 14.02
CA SER A 721 4.65 40.75 14.17
C SER A 721 5.78 39.90 13.59
N ALA A 722 5.83 39.72 12.27
CA ALA A 722 7.04 39.30 11.54
C ALA A 722 6.82 39.42 10.02
N GLY A 723 7.76 40.07 9.33
CA GLY A 723 7.83 40.13 7.86
C GLY A 723 8.13 38.78 7.21
N GLY A 724 7.23 37.80 7.35
CA GLY A 724 7.27 36.53 6.63
C GLY A 724 6.85 36.69 5.16
N ALA A 725 7.39 35.84 4.28
CA ALA A 725 6.99 35.81 2.88
C ALA A 725 5.48 35.52 2.75
N GLN A 726 4.79 36.33 1.95
CA GLN A 726 3.38 36.12 1.64
C GLN A 726 3.23 34.94 0.67
N HIS A 727 2.41 33.96 1.07
CA HIS A 727 2.06 32.82 0.25
C HIS A 727 0.55 32.76 0.09
N ALA A 728 0.05 32.98 -1.12
CA ALA A 728 -1.36 32.77 -1.44
C ALA A 728 -1.80 31.38 -0.96
N PHE A 729 -2.99 31.28 -0.36
CA PHE A 729 -3.55 30.04 0.19
C PHE A 729 -2.69 29.39 1.29
N TYR A 730 -1.77 30.15 1.90
CA TYR A 730 -0.79 29.70 2.87
C TYR A 730 0.10 28.54 2.39
N ASN A 731 0.22 28.32 1.08
CA ASN A 731 0.93 27.18 0.50
C ASN A 731 2.33 27.58 -0.03
N PRO A 732 3.42 27.27 0.69
CA PRO A 732 4.78 27.55 0.23
C PRO A 732 5.27 26.58 -0.85
N HIS A 733 4.58 25.46 -1.07
CA HIS A 733 4.91 24.45 -2.07
C HIS A 733 4.27 24.74 -3.44
N LEU A 734 3.42 25.76 -3.54
CA LEU A 734 2.78 26.15 -4.79
C LEU A 734 3.81 26.73 -5.77
N LEU A 735 4.21 25.93 -6.77
CA LEU A 735 5.23 26.29 -7.74
C LEU A 735 4.72 27.30 -8.77
N VAL A 736 3.74 26.92 -9.62
CA VAL A 736 3.22 27.78 -10.68
C VAL A 736 2.18 28.73 -10.10
N LYS A 737 2.30 30.03 -10.38
CA LYS A 737 1.43 31.08 -9.83
C LYS A 737 0.87 31.99 -10.93
N THR A 738 0.35 31.38 -11.99
CA THR A 738 -0.39 32.12 -13.03
C THR A 738 -1.78 32.51 -12.51
N ASP A 739 -2.37 33.57 -13.07
CA ASP A 739 -3.72 34.01 -12.69
C ASP A 739 -4.76 32.88 -12.84
N GLU A 740 -4.65 32.08 -13.90
CA GLU A 740 -5.50 30.91 -14.13
C GLU A 740 -5.38 29.86 -13.00
N ARG A 741 -4.16 29.59 -12.52
CA ARG A 741 -3.94 28.62 -11.44
C ARG A 741 -4.40 29.16 -10.09
N LEU A 742 -4.27 30.46 -9.84
CA LEU A 742 -4.79 31.09 -8.63
C LEU A 742 -6.33 31.08 -8.60
N GLU A 743 -6.98 31.29 -9.74
CA GLU A 743 -8.43 31.12 -9.88
C GLU A 743 -8.87 29.66 -9.66
N LEU A 744 -8.07 28.69 -10.10
CA LEU A 744 -8.32 27.28 -9.81
C LEU A 744 -8.26 26.99 -8.29
N GLN A 745 -7.25 27.52 -7.59
CA GLN A 745 -7.16 27.42 -6.13
C GLN A 745 -8.38 28.05 -5.44
N LYS A 746 -8.81 29.23 -5.91
CA LYS A 746 -10.01 29.91 -5.38
C LYS A 746 -11.25 29.05 -5.52
N ARG A 747 -11.47 28.44 -6.69
CA ARG A 747 -12.58 27.49 -6.93
C ARG A 747 -12.49 26.26 -6.02
N PHE A 748 -11.30 25.73 -5.83
CA PHE A 748 -11.05 24.62 -4.92
C PHE A 748 -11.45 24.97 -3.48
N PHE A 749 -10.90 26.04 -2.92
CA PHE A 749 -11.26 26.47 -1.56
C PHE A 749 -12.74 26.84 -1.42
N THR A 750 -13.36 27.36 -2.48
CA THR A 750 -14.80 27.63 -2.51
C THR A 750 -15.59 26.33 -2.29
N LYS A 751 -15.28 25.27 -3.06
CA LYS A 751 -15.92 23.96 -2.89
C LYS A 751 -15.66 23.38 -1.50
N LEU A 752 -14.42 23.49 -1.00
CA LEU A 752 -14.06 22.97 0.32
C LEU A 752 -14.90 23.63 1.42
N PHE A 753 -14.95 24.96 1.45
CA PHE A 753 -15.65 25.73 2.48
C PHE A 753 -17.17 25.64 2.38
N GLN A 754 -17.71 25.24 1.23
CA GLN A 754 -19.12 24.88 1.10
C GLN A 754 -19.45 23.49 1.67
N SER A 755 -18.45 22.61 1.76
CA SER A 755 -18.62 21.21 2.19
C SER A 755 -18.21 20.94 3.64
N ALA A 756 -17.64 21.92 4.33
CA ALA A 756 -17.10 21.81 5.67
C ALA A 756 -17.48 23.03 6.52
N ASP A 757 -17.57 22.85 7.83
CA ASP A 757 -17.74 23.97 8.76
C ASP A 757 -16.41 24.74 8.90
N VAL A 758 -16.45 26.04 8.64
CA VAL A 758 -15.25 26.90 8.66
C VAL A 758 -15.29 27.86 9.84
N TYR A 759 -14.23 27.81 10.64
CA TYR A 759 -14.06 28.66 11.82
C TYR A 759 -12.71 29.37 11.78
N GLN A 760 -12.67 30.58 12.32
CA GLN A 760 -11.45 31.27 12.69
C GLN A 760 -11.10 30.94 14.14
N LEU A 761 -9.83 30.60 14.43
CA LEU A 761 -9.29 30.48 15.79
C LEU A 761 -8.15 31.47 16.02
N ASN A 762 -8.20 32.23 17.10
CA ASN A 762 -7.24 33.29 17.39
C ASN A 762 -6.36 32.99 18.61
N ALA A 763 -5.07 32.73 18.36
CA ALA A 763 -4.06 32.48 19.38
C ALA A 763 -3.59 33.75 20.13
N GLY A 764 -4.03 34.94 19.70
CA GLY A 764 -3.72 36.23 20.34
C GLY A 764 -4.66 36.58 21.50
N THR A 765 -5.86 35.99 21.53
CA THR A 765 -6.88 36.21 22.57
C THR A 765 -7.29 34.95 23.33
N ALA A 766 -6.77 33.77 22.95
CA ALA A 766 -6.97 32.51 23.66
C ALA A 766 -5.66 31.74 23.87
N THR A 767 -5.59 31.02 24.99
CA THR A 767 -4.55 30.05 25.28
C THR A 767 -4.71 28.79 24.41
N VAL A 768 -3.63 28.00 24.28
CA VAL A 768 -3.66 26.74 23.52
C VAL A 768 -4.69 25.76 24.11
N THR A 769 -4.81 25.73 25.45
CA THR A 769 -5.80 24.89 26.15
C THR A 769 -7.23 25.33 25.84
N GLU A 770 -7.52 26.63 25.86
CA GLU A 770 -8.84 27.16 25.51
C GLU A 770 -9.18 26.85 24.04
N MET A 771 -8.23 27.02 23.12
CA MET A 771 -8.43 26.66 21.71
C MET A 771 -8.69 25.16 21.53
N ALA A 772 -7.94 24.30 22.23
CA ALA A 772 -8.16 22.85 22.17
C ALA A 772 -9.57 22.47 22.66
N GLN A 773 -10.02 23.06 23.78
CA GLN A 773 -11.37 22.85 24.28
C GLN A 773 -12.43 23.36 23.30
N GLN A 774 -12.21 24.52 22.67
CA GLN A 774 -13.10 25.07 21.66
C GLN A 774 -13.25 24.15 20.43
N VAL A 775 -12.14 23.57 19.96
CA VAL A 775 -12.14 22.57 18.87
C VAL A 775 -12.93 21.34 19.29
N LEU A 776 -12.58 20.72 20.42
CA LEU A 776 -13.22 19.49 20.89
C LEU A 776 -14.73 19.69 21.12
N THR A 777 -15.14 20.81 21.70
CA THR A 777 -16.57 21.11 21.91
C THR A 777 -17.35 21.21 20.60
N HIS A 778 -16.75 21.74 19.52
CA HIS A 778 -17.42 21.86 18.23
C HIS A 778 -17.43 20.54 17.45
N VAL A 779 -16.31 19.82 17.44
CA VAL A 779 -16.19 18.54 16.75
C VAL A 779 -17.08 17.49 17.43
N SER A 780 -17.07 17.41 18.77
CA SER A 780 -17.92 16.48 19.52
C SER A 780 -19.39 16.92 19.64
N GLY A 781 -19.71 18.19 19.36
CA GLY A 781 -21.03 18.79 19.56
C GLY A 781 -22.02 18.62 18.40
N ASN A 782 -21.54 18.25 17.20
CA ASN A 782 -22.35 18.22 15.97
C ASN A 782 -22.78 16.81 15.50
N GLY A 783 -22.63 15.76 16.31
CA GLY A 783 -23.09 14.42 15.91
C GLY A 783 -23.04 13.32 16.97
N ARG A 784 -24.00 13.31 17.90
CA ARG A 784 -24.62 12.10 18.45
C ARG A 784 -26.12 12.18 18.24
#